data_AF-D7FEQ3-F1
#
_entry.id   AF-D7FEQ3-F1
#
_cell.length_a   1.000
_cell.length_b   1.000
_cell.length_c   1.000
_cell.angle_alpha   90.00
_cell.angle_beta   90.00
_cell.angle_gamma   90.00
#
_symmetry.space_group_name_H-M   'P 1'
#
loop_
_entity.id
_entity.type
_entity.pdbx_description
1 polymer ?
#
loop_
_entity_poly.entity_id
_entity_poly.type
_entity_poly.pdbx_seq_one_letter_code
_entity_poly.pdbx_strand_id
1 'polypeptide(L)'
;MPSNALLIEEIARLVNVSHSSVHNWIKTNLLEKLEIDHKIYVKTSSFLDFCRNHLGKNKLNKYANKSLKGAHNHQELILKYLQILENSSDLEKLGSYYEEELSNTTRNLEGIYYTPNKIVEQLFTLPKDFDASQAIFCDPAVGSGNFIMHALKLGFKVENIYGYDTDAFAVALTKKRIKERYHLDCPNIMQKDFLNLKHTPQFDCIFTNPPWGKKYNQNQKENFKQRFNLSQSLDSASLFFIASLNYLKENAHLGLLLPESCLNIDAFSKMREVALKFQIRSLIDFDKPFKNLMTKAVGLVLKKTPNKNQKISCFYQNKLFKRSPSSFFNNPKKIFNIHCSNKENKILDHLFSIPHTTLKNNAHFALGIVTGNNKEKLHPKQEKNTIPIFRGSDILKDGLKAPSQFINADLKDCQQVAPLSLYQAREKIVYKFISSKLVFFYDNEQRLFLNSANMFVLKENFPINANALKELLNSDLMQFIFESLFKTHKILRKDLECLPLFAQFINNSFDEKFYLKNLGIEKKTLNISQSGKTMHIACLLALGDNLITISLLKEIASKQQQPLKILGTRLTLKIAKLLECEKHFEIIPLFENVPAFYDLKKQGVFLAMKDFLWLLKAIKKHKIKHLVLEKQDFRSASLAKFIPITTPNKEIKNVYQNRQELFSQIYGYVFDNPLYPMSVKNPKKILINPFTRENNRNISLEHLKIVLKLLKPFCVTLLDFEERYAFLKDEVAHYRAKTSLEEVKNLILESDLYIGGDSFLIHLAYYLKKNYFIFFYRDNDDFMPPKNENFLKAHKSHSIEQDLAKKFRHLGLL
;
A
#
# COMPACT_ATOMS: atom_id res chain seq x y z
N MET A 1 25.64 -17.92 44.89
CA MET A 1 25.57 -17.53 43.46
C MET A 1 26.99 -17.49 42.93
N PRO A 2 27.29 -18.06 41.76
CA PRO A 2 28.60 -17.89 41.15
C PRO A 2 28.82 -16.39 40.86
N SER A 3 29.87 -15.80 41.42
CA SER A 3 30.13 -14.34 41.34
C SER A 3 30.30 -13.80 39.92
N ASN A 4 30.41 -14.68 38.92
CA ASN A 4 30.74 -14.36 37.53
C ASN A 4 29.63 -14.74 36.51
N ALA A 5 28.39 -14.94 36.96
CA ALA A 5 27.26 -15.22 36.05
C ALA A 5 25.96 -14.52 36.49
N LEU A 6 25.14 -14.13 35.52
CA LEU A 6 23.86 -13.45 35.70
C LEU A 6 22.70 -14.34 35.23
N LEU A 7 21.56 -14.26 35.92
CA LEU A 7 20.32 -14.90 35.47
C LEU A 7 19.70 -14.15 34.30
N ILE A 8 18.94 -14.88 33.48
CA ILE A 8 18.20 -14.31 32.35
C ILE A 8 17.27 -13.17 32.80
N GLU A 9 16.63 -13.32 33.97
CA GLU A 9 15.73 -12.32 34.54
C GLU A 9 16.46 -11.06 34.99
N GLU A 10 17.67 -11.23 35.52
CA GLU A 10 18.53 -10.12 35.96
C GLU A 10 19.01 -9.33 34.74
N ILE A 11 19.44 -10.02 33.69
CA ILE A 11 19.82 -9.39 32.41
C ILE A 11 18.61 -8.67 31.81
N ALA A 12 17.45 -9.33 31.75
CA ALA A 12 16.23 -8.74 31.22
C ALA A 12 15.86 -7.45 31.97
N ARG A 13 16.07 -7.40 33.29
CA ARG A 13 15.91 -6.17 34.09
C ARG A 13 17.01 -5.15 33.81
N LEU A 14 18.29 -5.54 33.82
CA LEU A 14 19.45 -4.65 33.68
C LEU A 14 19.48 -3.90 32.36
N VAL A 15 19.14 -4.56 31.25
CA VAL A 15 19.03 -3.91 29.93
C VAL A 15 17.59 -3.66 29.49
N ASN A 16 16.63 -3.93 30.38
CA ASN A 16 15.23 -3.58 30.25
C ASN A 16 14.60 -4.10 28.94
N VAL A 17 14.60 -5.42 28.78
CA VAL A 17 14.04 -6.13 27.62
C VAL A 17 13.20 -7.33 28.07
N SER A 18 12.45 -7.96 27.17
CA SER A 18 11.72 -9.19 27.49
C SER A 18 12.66 -10.37 27.73
N HIS A 19 12.25 -11.34 28.56
CA HIS A 19 13.02 -12.59 28.76
C HIS A 19 13.26 -13.30 27.41
N SER A 20 12.28 -13.25 26.50
CA SER A 20 12.41 -13.81 25.14
C SER A 20 13.49 -13.13 24.30
N SER A 21 13.76 -11.84 24.52
CA SER A 21 14.85 -11.11 23.86
C SER A 21 16.20 -11.63 24.33
N VAL A 22 16.37 -11.83 25.64
CA VAL A 22 17.59 -12.40 26.22
C VAL A 22 17.80 -13.84 25.75
N HIS A 23 16.74 -14.66 25.72
CA HIS A 23 16.80 -16.00 25.15
C HIS A 23 17.20 -16.02 23.67
N ASN A 24 16.72 -15.07 22.87
CA ASN A 24 17.13 -14.96 21.48
C ASN A 24 18.62 -14.61 21.36
N TRP A 25 19.14 -13.73 22.20
CA TRP A 25 20.57 -13.38 22.19
C TRP A 25 21.45 -14.58 22.55
N ILE A 26 21.01 -15.40 23.50
CA ILE A 26 21.67 -16.68 23.83
C ILE A 26 21.63 -17.62 22.61
N LYS A 27 20.47 -17.78 21.97
CA LYS A 27 20.31 -18.65 20.79
C LYS A 27 21.15 -18.20 19.59
N THR A 28 21.41 -16.91 19.45
CA THR A 28 22.24 -16.35 18.37
C THR A 28 23.72 -16.24 18.75
N ASN A 29 24.16 -16.89 19.84
CA ASN A 29 25.53 -16.84 20.35
C ASN A 29 26.06 -15.41 20.64
N LEU A 30 25.15 -14.44 20.89
CA LEU A 30 25.51 -13.08 21.31
C LEU A 30 25.74 -13.00 22.83
N LEU A 31 25.22 -13.97 23.58
CA LEU A 31 25.46 -14.14 25.00
C LEU A 31 25.90 -15.59 25.25
N GLU A 32 27.03 -15.75 25.94
CA GLU A 32 27.60 -17.04 26.32
C GLU A 32 26.82 -17.62 27.49
N LYS A 33 26.16 -18.77 27.27
CA LYS A 33 25.39 -19.47 28.29
C LYS A 33 26.30 -20.32 29.19
N LEU A 34 25.94 -20.40 30.47
CA LEU A 34 26.46 -21.35 31.46
C LEU A 34 25.29 -22.14 32.03
N GLU A 35 25.41 -23.46 32.11
CA GLU A 35 24.37 -24.31 32.68
C GLU A 35 24.86 -24.85 34.02
N ILE A 36 24.16 -24.49 35.10
CA ILE A 36 24.49 -24.86 36.47
C ILE A 36 23.19 -25.29 37.14
N ASP A 37 23.15 -26.49 37.73
CA ASP A 37 21.97 -27.05 38.40
C ASP A 37 20.67 -26.94 37.56
N HIS A 38 20.74 -27.30 36.29
CA HIS A 38 19.64 -27.24 35.31
C HIS A 38 19.04 -25.83 35.08
N LYS A 39 19.72 -24.77 35.53
CA LYS A 39 19.35 -23.38 35.27
C LYS A 39 20.35 -22.74 34.31
N ILE A 40 19.81 -21.91 33.41
CA ILE A 40 20.60 -21.18 32.42
C ILE A 40 21.04 -19.84 32.99
N TYR A 41 22.35 -19.66 33.09
CA TYR A 41 23.02 -18.41 33.42
C TYR A 41 23.74 -17.86 32.19
N VAL A 42 24.14 -16.61 32.26
CA VAL A 42 24.97 -15.94 31.25
C VAL A 42 26.23 -15.43 31.93
N LYS A 43 27.39 -15.68 31.32
CA LYS A 43 28.68 -15.23 31.85
C LYS A 43 28.73 -13.71 31.90
N THR A 44 29.10 -13.13 33.04
CA THR A 44 29.09 -11.67 33.23
C THR A 44 30.00 -10.95 32.23
N SER A 45 31.16 -11.52 31.89
CA SER A 45 32.08 -10.96 30.88
C SER A 45 31.45 -10.91 29.48
N SER A 46 30.69 -11.94 29.10
CA SER A 46 29.97 -12.00 27.82
C SER A 46 28.85 -10.96 27.78
N PHE A 47 28.12 -10.78 28.89
CA PHE A 47 27.11 -9.73 28.98
C PHE A 47 27.69 -8.31 28.89
N LEU A 48 28.84 -8.05 29.53
CA LEU A 48 29.53 -6.77 29.43
C LEU A 48 30.04 -6.48 28.02
N ASP A 49 30.59 -7.49 27.35
CA ASP A 49 31.01 -7.38 25.94
C ASP A 49 29.82 -7.10 25.02
N PHE A 50 28.71 -7.83 25.21
CA PHE A 50 27.45 -7.60 24.53
C PHE A 50 26.96 -6.15 24.70
N CYS A 51 27.00 -5.61 25.92
CA CYS A 51 26.64 -4.22 26.20
C CYS A 51 27.52 -3.22 25.47
N ARG A 52 28.84 -3.46 25.36
CA ARG A 52 29.78 -2.56 24.69
C ARG A 52 29.67 -2.62 23.17
N ASN A 53 29.56 -3.82 22.62
CA ASN A 53 29.80 -4.08 21.20
C ASN A 53 28.52 -4.34 20.39
N HIS A 54 27.44 -4.79 21.04
CA HIS A 54 26.24 -5.25 20.34
C HIS A 54 24.97 -4.50 20.73
N LEU A 55 24.78 -4.14 22.00
CA LEU A 55 23.57 -3.48 22.50
C LEU A 55 23.31 -2.15 21.79
N GLY A 56 22.12 -1.96 21.23
CA GLY A 56 21.73 -0.76 20.47
C GLY A 56 22.38 -0.55 19.09
N LYS A 57 23.42 -1.30 18.74
CA LYS A 57 24.16 -1.17 17.46
C LYS A 57 23.55 -2.02 16.33
N ASN A 58 23.19 -3.27 16.63
CA ASN A 58 22.65 -4.22 15.64
C ASN A 58 21.12 -4.12 15.48
N LYS A 59 20.58 -4.49 14.30
CA LYS A 59 19.15 -4.36 13.96
C LYS A 59 18.25 -5.11 14.95
N LEU A 60 18.64 -6.34 15.35
CA LEU A 60 17.99 -7.15 16.40
C LEU A 60 17.91 -6.42 17.75
N ASN A 61 18.98 -5.72 18.14
CA ASN A 61 19.08 -5.02 19.44
C ASN A 61 18.38 -3.65 19.44
N LYS A 62 18.31 -2.97 18.28
CA LYS A 62 17.47 -1.77 18.11
C LYS A 62 15.98 -2.07 18.27
N TYR A 63 15.51 -3.26 17.89
CA TYR A 63 14.11 -3.67 18.10
C TYR A 63 13.82 -4.06 19.55
N ALA A 64 14.76 -4.73 20.23
CA ALA A 64 14.61 -5.11 21.63
C ALA A 64 14.48 -3.90 22.58
N ASN A 65 15.21 -2.80 22.28
CA ASN A 65 15.23 -1.58 23.10
C ASN A 65 14.08 -0.59 22.78
N LYS A 66 13.16 -0.94 21.88
CA LYS A 66 12.10 -0.03 21.40
C LYS A 66 10.98 0.21 22.44
N SER A 67 10.80 -0.73 23.36
CA SER A 67 9.74 -0.73 24.38
C SER A 67 9.92 0.30 25.50
N LEU A 68 11.12 0.89 25.67
CA LEU A 68 11.43 1.68 26.87
C LEU A 68 12.03 3.06 26.65
N LYS A 69 12.16 3.52 25.40
CA LYS A 69 12.50 4.93 25.16
C LYS A 69 11.42 5.94 25.58
N GLY A 70 10.33 5.53 26.24
CA GLY A 70 9.19 6.42 26.53
C GLY A 70 8.40 6.20 27.83
N ALA A 71 8.82 5.30 28.73
CA ALA A 71 8.03 5.01 29.94
C ALA A 71 8.06 6.13 30.99
N HIS A 72 9.15 6.90 31.09
CA HIS A 72 9.32 7.92 32.14
C HIS A 72 8.62 9.27 31.88
N ASN A 73 8.10 9.54 30.67
CA ASN A 73 7.56 10.87 30.31
C ASN A 73 6.01 10.96 30.36
N HIS A 74 5.27 9.85 30.47
CA HIS A 74 3.79 9.92 30.30
C HIS A 74 3.07 10.63 31.47
N GLN A 75 3.44 10.34 32.73
CA GLN A 75 2.82 10.98 33.90
C GLN A 75 3.19 12.46 34.00
N GLU A 76 4.46 12.82 33.73
CA GLU A 76 4.92 14.21 33.67
C GLU A 76 4.18 14.99 32.58
N LEU A 77 3.97 14.38 31.41
CA LEU A 77 3.22 14.99 30.31
C LEU A 77 1.75 15.23 30.69
N ILE A 78 1.10 14.29 31.38
CA ILE A 78 -0.27 14.48 31.90
C ILE A 78 -0.31 15.69 32.83
N LEU A 79 0.61 15.78 33.80
CA LEU A 79 0.66 16.91 34.75
C LEU A 79 0.89 18.24 34.03
N LYS A 80 1.85 18.30 33.10
CA LYS A 80 2.12 19.47 32.24
C LYS A 80 0.85 19.92 31.52
N TYR A 81 0.14 19.00 30.88
CA TYR A 81 -1.04 19.33 30.08
C TYR A 81 -2.27 19.66 30.92
N LEU A 82 -2.39 19.12 32.15
CA LEU A 82 -3.40 19.57 33.11
C LEU A 82 -3.18 21.03 33.52
N GLN A 83 -1.93 21.45 33.77
CA GLN A 83 -1.61 22.86 34.06
C GLN A 83 -1.90 23.78 32.86
N ILE A 84 -1.55 23.35 31.65
CA ILE A 84 -1.89 24.10 30.43
C ILE A 84 -3.42 24.20 30.26
N LEU A 85 -4.13 23.11 30.56
CA LEU A 85 -5.59 23.05 30.44
C LEU A 85 -6.27 24.11 31.31
N GLU A 86 -5.77 24.43 32.51
CA GLU A 86 -6.36 25.46 33.38
C GLU A 86 -6.47 26.83 32.67
N ASN A 87 -5.41 27.23 31.97
CA ASN A 87 -5.27 28.57 31.38
C ASN A 87 -5.55 28.64 29.87
N SER A 88 -5.76 27.50 29.20
CA SER A 88 -5.98 27.45 27.76
C SER A 88 -7.43 27.78 27.36
N SER A 89 -7.58 28.54 26.27
CA SER A 89 -8.85 28.82 25.59
C SER A 89 -9.04 28.02 24.28
N ASP A 90 -7.99 27.44 23.71
CA ASP A 90 -8.04 26.64 22.47
C ASP A 90 -8.08 25.14 22.78
N LEU A 91 -9.21 24.69 23.33
CA LEU A 91 -9.40 23.30 23.77
C LEU A 91 -9.45 22.29 22.62
N GLU A 92 -9.87 22.70 21.42
CA GLU A 92 -9.96 21.83 20.25
C GLU A 92 -8.57 21.35 19.80
N LYS A 93 -7.56 22.22 19.85
CA LYS A 93 -6.19 21.84 19.47
C LYS A 93 -5.42 21.17 20.60
N LEU A 94 -5.75 21.46 21.85
CA LEU A 94 -5.00 20.98 23.01
C LEU A 94 -4.93 19.44 23.07
N GLY A 95 -6.01 18.75 22.72
CA GLY A 95 -6.01 17.29 22.60
C GLY A 95 -5.05 16.78 21.51
N SER A 96 -4.99 17.46 20.36
CA SER A 96 -4.07 17.07 19.29
C SER A 96 -2.60 17.29 19.68
N TYR A 97 -2.29 18.39 20.38
CA TYR A 97 -0.93 18.65 20.88
C TYR A 97 -0.49 17.62 21.91
N TYR A 98 -1.38 17.27 22.84
CA TYR A 98 -1.12 16.19 23.80
C TYR A 98 -0.81 14.87 23.09
N GLU A 99 -1.63 14.46 22.12
CA GLU A 99 -1.40 13.23 21.36
C GLU A 99 -0.08 13.28 20.56
N GLU A 100 0.28 14.43 19.98
CA GLU A 100 1.50 14.59 19.20
C GLU A 100 2.77 14.53 20.06
N GLU A 101 2.73 15.03 21.31
CA GLU A 101 3.83 14.94 22.28
C GLU A 101 3.99 13.55 22.91
N LEU A 102 2.95 12.70 22.87
CA LEU A 102 3.07 11.31 23.34
C LEU A 102 4.09 10.53 22.50
N SER A 103 4.97 9.81 23.20
CA SER A 103 5.93 8.92 22.55
C SER A 103 5.20 7.88 21.68
N ASN A 104 5.78 7.54 20.52
CA ASN A 104 5.24 6.48 19.66
C ASN A 104 5.06 5.17 20.43
N THR A 105 5.92 4.88 21.40
CA THR A 105 5.83 3.67 22.22
C THR A 105 4.61 3.72 23.13
N THR A 106 4.37 4.84 23.82
CA THR A 106 3.21 5.03 24.69
C THR A 106 1.90 4.96 23.91
N ARG A 107 1.80 5.66 22.77
CA ARG A 107 0.62 5.59 21.90
C ARG A 107 0.30 4.17 21.43
N ASN A 108 1.33 3.41 21.04
CA ASN A 108 1.14 2.01 20.62
C ASN A 108 0.82 1.06 21.78
N LEU A 109 1.35 1.29 22.99
CA LEU A 109 1.11 0.45 24.17
C LEU A 109 -0.28 0.68 24.75
N GLU A 110 -0.70 1.94 24.87
CA GLU A 110 -1.96 2.33 25.46
C GLU A 110 -3.10 2.43 24.43
N GLY A 111 -2.77 2.51 23.13
CA GLY A 111 -3.76 2.63 22.05
C GLY A 111 -4.37 4.03 21.92
N ILE A 112 -3.61 5.09 22.24
CA ILE A 112 -4.10 6.48 22.29
C ILE A 112 -4.04 7.10 20.90
N TYR A 113 -5.21 7.23 20.25
CA TYR A 113 -5.40 7.90 18.96
C TYR A 113 -6.74 8.65 18.96
N TYR A 114 -6.72 9.99 18.94
CA TYR A 114 -7.95 10.78 19.01
C TYR A 114 -8.68 10.85 17.68
N THR A 115 -9.97 10.52 17.73
CA THR A 115 -10.79 10.34 16.53
C THR A 115 -11.17 11.69 15.90
N PRO A 116 -10.85 11.95 14.62
CA PRO A 116 -11.26 13.18 13.95
C PRO A 116 -12.79 13.32 13.85
N ASN A 117 -13.29 14.56 13.97
CA ASN A 117 -14.74 14.86 13.92
C ASN A 117 -15.45 14.28 12.68
N LYS A 118 -14.80 14.30 11.51
CA LYS A 118 -15.36 13.72 10.27
C LYS A 118 -15.66 12.22 10.40
N ILE A 119 -14.82 11.47 11.13
CA ILE A 119 -15.05 10.04 11.37
C ILE A 119 -16.19 9.87 12.36
N VAL A 120 -16.20 10.67 13.43
CA VAL A 120 -17.28 10.65 14.42
C VAL A 120 -18.63 10.88 13.76
N GLU A 121 -18.76 11.92 12.93
CA GLU A 121 -20.00 12.27 12.21
C GLU A 121 -20.45 11.16 11.24
N GLN A 122 -19.51 10.47 10.60
CA GLN A 122 -19.85 9.38 9.67
C GLN A 122 -20.16 8.05 10.38
N LEU A 123 -19.50 7.77 11.52
CA LEU A 123 -19.72 6.55 12.31
C LEU A 123 -20.98 6.66 13.17
N PHE A 124 -21.16 7.80 13.85
CA PHE A 124 -22.23 8.03 14.82
C PHE A 124 -23.51 8.51 14.12
N THR A 125 -24.12 7.61 13.37
CA THR A 125 -25.39 7.85 12.68
C THR A 125 -26.51 7.09 13.37
N LEU A 126 -27.58 7.82 13.72
CA LEU A 126 -28.79 7.29 14.33
C LEU A 126 -29.97 7.36 13.33
N PRO A 127 -31.02 6.54 13.53
CA PRO A 127 -32.26 6.67 12.77
C PRO A 127 -32.84 8.09 12.88
N LYS A 128 -33.53 8.57 11.83
CA LYS A 128 -34.09 9.94 11.79
C LYS A 128 -35.14 10.19 12.87
N ASP A 129 -35.83 9.14 13.27
CA ASP A 129 -36.88 9.08 14.29
C ASP A 129 -36.34 8.79 15.70
N PHE A 130 -35.02 8.74 15.88
CA PHE A 130 -34.42 8.51 17.19
C PHE A 130 -34.49 9.78 18.05
N ASP A 131 -35.19 9.70 19.19
CA ASP A 131 -35.26 10.79 20.17
C ASP A 131 -34.03 10.78 21.09
N ALA A 132 -33.04 11.60 20.75
CA ALA A 132 -31.82 11.78 21.54
C ALA A 132 -32.06 12.41 22.91
N SER A 133 -33.14 13.17 23.09
CA SER A 133 -33.39 13.94 24.32
C SER A 133 -33.73 13.06 25.54
N GLN A 134 -34.21 11.85 25.28
CA GLN A 134 -34.59 10.84 26.29
C GLN A 134 -33.60 9.68 26.38
N ALA A 135 -32.62 9.63 25.48
CA ALA A 135 -31.68 8.51 25.37
C ALA A 135 -30.44 8.72 26.24
N ILE A 136 -29.87 7.62 26.73
CA ILE A 136 -28.62 7.60 27.49
C ILE A 136 -27.47 7.18 26.56
N PHE A 137 -26.45 8.04 26.46
CA PHE A 137 -25.26 7.81 25.65
C PHE A 137 -24.03 7.47 26.51
N CYS A 138 -23.16 6.58 26.01
CA CYS A 138 -21.87 6.32 26.62
C CYS A 138 -20.73 6.28 25.60
N ASP A 139 -19.62 6.96 25.91
CA ASP A 139 -18.30 6.73 25.31
C ASP A 139 -17.36 6.02 26.30
N PRO A 140 -17.15 4.69 26.18
CA PRO A 140 -16.31 3.92 27.09
C PRO A 140 -14.80 4.20 27.03
N ALA A 141 -14.33 4.95 26.02
CA ALA A 141 -12.92 5.33 25.86
C ALA A 141 -12.87 6.76 25.30
N VAL A 142 -13.18 7.73 26.17
CA VAL A 142 -13.58 9.08 25.78
C VAL A 142 -12.52 9.87 25.02
N GLY A 143 -11.23 9.63 25.32
CA GLY A 143 -10.12 10.39 24.77
C GLY A 143 -10.35 11.90 24.86
N SER A 144 -10.13 12.61 23.75
CA SER A 144 -10.38 14.06 23.70
C SER A 144 -11.86 14.47 23.74
N GLY A 145 -12.81 13.53 23.71
CA GLY A 145 -14.23 13.80 23.89
C GLY A 145 -15.05 14.01 22.62
N ASN A 146 -14.50 13.73 21.43
CA ASN A 146 -15.19 14.07 20.16
C ASN A 146 -16.54 13.35 19.96
N PHE A 147 -16.68 12.09 20.40
CA PHE A 147 -17.99 11.40 20.36
C PHE A 147 -19.01 12.04 21.31
N ILE A 148 -18.57 12.44 22.50
CA ILE A 148 -19.41 13.15 23.49
C ILE A 148 -19.89 14.50 22.91
N MET A 149 -18.97 15.29 22.35
CA MET A 149 -19.32 16.57 21.73
C MET A 149 -20.27 16.39 20.54
N HIS A 150 -20.16 15.28 19.80
CA HIS A 150 -21.11 14.95 18.74
C HIS A 150 -22.47 14.49 19.28
N ALA A 151 -22.52 13.69 20.35
CA ALA A 151 -23.77 13.33 21.03
C ALA A 151 -24.55 14.57 21.47
N LEU A 152 -23.87 15.55 22.09
CA LEU A 152 -24.49 16.81 22.48
C LEU A 152 -25.07 17.58 21.29
N LYS A 153 -24.37 17.58 20.14
CA LYS A 153 -24.90 18.18 18.89
C LYS A 153 -26.13 17.45 18.35
N LEU A 154 -26.26 16.15 18.61
CA LEU A 154 -27.43 15.36 18.22
C LEU A 154 -28.63 15.54 19.18
N GLY A 155 -28.46 16.27 20.29
CA GLY A 155 -29.54 16.58 21.22
C GLY A 155 -29.60 15.69 22.47
N PHE A 156 -28.57 14.88 22.74
CA PHE A 156 -28.45 14.18 24.02
C PHE A 156 -28.25 15.20 25.16
N LYS A 157 -28.92 14.99 26.29
CA LYS A 157 -28.78 15.85 27.47
C LYS A 157 -27.49 15.54 28.23
N VAL A 158 -26.86 16.55 28.84
CA VAL A 158 -25.57 16.39 29.54
C VAL A 158 -25.67 15.38 30.68
N GLU A 159 -26.77 15.37 31.43
CA GLU A 159 -27.04 14.42 32.51
C GLU A 159 -27.18 12.97 32.02
N ASN A 160 -27.53 12.76 30.75
CA ASN A 160 -27.70 11.45 30.13
C ASN A 160 -26.45 10.96 29.38
N ILE A 161 -25.34 11.69 29.48
CA ILE A 161 -24.08 11.34 28.82
C ILE A 161 -23.08 10.78 29.83
N TYR A 162 -22.53 9.62 29.51
CA TYR A 162 -21.51 8.93 30.29
C TYR A 162 -20.22 8.83 29.47
N GLY A 163 -19.08 8.96 30.14
CA GLY A 163 -17.77 8.87 29.50
C GLY A 163 -16.74 8.30 30.45
N TYR A 164 -15.90 7.41 29.96
CA TYR A 164 -14.87 6.76 30.75
C TYR A 164 -13.52 6.82 30.04
N ASP A 165 -12.46 7.09 30.80
CA ASP A 165 -11.09 6.93 30.34
C ASP A 165 -10.16 6.64 31.52
N THR A 166 -9.03 6.00 31.25
CA THR A 166 -7.97 5.84 32.26
C THR A 166 -7.04 7.05 32.33
N ASP A 167 -6.98 7.85 31.26
CA ASP A 167 -6.16 9.06 31.18
C ASP A 167 -6.86 10.27 31.84
N ALA A 168 -6.25 10.80 32.90
CA ALA A 168 -6.77 11.93 33.65
C ALA A 168 -6.89 13.21 32.80
N PHE A 169 -5.94 13.45 31.87
CA PHE A 169 -5.96 14.62 31.01
C PHE A 169 -7.11 14.54 30.00
N ALA A 170 -7.33 13.37 29.39
CA ALA A 170 -8.44 13.13 28.46
C ALA A 170 -9.81 13.44 29.09
N VAL A 171 -10.02 12.96 30.32
CA VAL A 171 -11.23 13.22 31.13
C VAL A 171 -11.37 14.71 31.44
N ALA A 172 -10.30 15.36 31.92
CA ALA A 172 -10.34 16.78 32.28
C ALA A 172 -10.61 17.67 31.06
N LEU A 173 -9.95 17.40 29.93
CA LEU A 173 -10.15 18.11 28.66
C LEU A 173 -11.61 17.99 28.20
N THR A 174 -12.16 16.77 28.20
CA THR A 174 -13.55 16.54 27.81
C THR A 174 -14.52 17.32 28.69
N LYS A 175 -14.32 17.31 30.02
CA LYS A 175 -15.14 18.08 30.96
C LYS A 175 -15.07 19.58 30.69
N LYS A 176 -13.86 20.12 30.50
CA LYS A 176 -13.67 21.55 30.22
C LYS A 176 -14.33 21.96 28.91
N ARG A 177 -14.21 21.15 27.85
CA ARG A 177 -14.89 21.40 26.56
C ARG A 177 -16.40 21.48 26.67
N ILE A 178 -17.01 20.58 27.46
CA ILE A 178 -18.46 20.59 27.70
C ILE A 178 -18.85 21.86 28.47
N LYS A 179 -18.11 22.17 29.56
CA LYS A 179 -18.37 23.33 30.41
C LYS A 179 -18.26 24.65 29.65
N GLU A 180 -17.23 24.83 28.83
CA GLU A 180 -17.06 26.07 28.06
C GLU A 180 -18.08 26.22 26.94
N ARG A 181 -18.45 25.13 26.27
CA ARG A 181 -19.37 25.19 25.12
C ARG A 181 -20.84 25.23 25.50
N TYR A 182 -21.21 24.58 26.61
CA TYR A 182 -22.61 24.39 27.01
C TYR A 182 -22.94 24.97 28.38
N HIS A 183 -21.97 25.51 29.12
CA HIS A 183 -22.16 26.08 30.46
C HIS A 183 -22.78 25.11 31.49
N LEU A 184 -22.51 23.82 31.31
CA LEU A 184 -23.02 22.73 32.15
C LEU A 184 -21.88 21.88 32.67
N ASP A 185 -21.97 21.45 33.93
CA ASP A 185 -21.09 20.44 34.48
C ASP A 185 -21.52 19.04 34.03
N CYS A 186 -20.57 18.12 33.94
CA CYS A 186 -20.77 16.76 33.42
C CYS A 186 -20.23 15.72 34.41
N PRO A 187 -21.00 15.37 35.46
CA PRO A 187 -20.52 14.50 36.55
C PRO A 187 -20.25 13.06 36.08
N ASN A 188 -20.88 12.65 34.98
CA ASN A 188 -20.85 11.30 34.45
C ASN A 188 -19.65 11.02 33.51
N ILE A 189 -18.77 12.00 33.30
CA ILE A 189 -17.46 11.81 32.66
C ILE A 189 -16.44 11.49 33.76
N MET A 190 -15.83 10.31 33.74
CA MET A 190 -15.08 9.77 34.88
C MET A 190 -13.74 9.16 34.48
N GLN A 191 -12.72 9.36 35.31
CA GLN A 191 -11.45 8.64 35.19
C GLN A 191 -11.60 7.24 35.80
N LYS A 192 -12.04 6.27 34.99
CA LYS A 192 -12.25 4.88 35.37
C LYS A 192 -11.96 3.96 34.19
N ASP A 193 -11.51 2.75 34.49
CA ASP A 193 -11.40 1.68 33.50
C ASP A 193 -12.78 1.07 33.21
N PHE A 194 -13.28 1.29 31.99
CA PHE A 194 -14.57 0.79 31.52
C PHE A 194 -14.70 -0.74 31.66
N LEU A 195 -13.62 -1.49 31.41
CA LEU A 195 -13.63 -2.95 31.50
C LEU A 195 -13.77 -3.44 32.95
N ASN A 196 -13.51 -2.58 33.93
CA ASN A 196 -13.55 -2.89 35.36
C ASN A 196 -14.75 -2.29 36.13
N LEU A 197 -15.68 -1.58 35.46
CA LEU A 197 -16.81 -0.89 36.11
C LEU A 197 -17.79 -1.81 36.86
N LYS A 198 -17.84 -1.81 38.19
CA LYS A 198 -18.76 -2.70 38.95
C LYS A 198 -20.25 -2.35 38.78
N HIS A 199 -20.58 -1.07 38.73
CA HIS A 199 -21.95 -0.57 38.61
C HIS A 199 -21.98 0.57 37.57
N THR A 200 -22.86 0.44 36.58
CA THR A 200 -23.11 1.46 35.55
C THR A 200 -24.52 1.23 34.97
N PRO A 201 -25.27 2.28 34.58
CA PRO A 201 -26.55 2.10 33.91
C PRO A 201 -26.38 1.37 32.57
N GLN A 202 -27.50 0.86 32.04
CA GLN A 202 -27.53 0.41 30.67
C GLN A 202 -27.75 1.59 29.71
N PHE A 203 -27.15 1.50 28.52
CA PHE A 203 -27.11 2.59 27.55
C PHE A 203 -27.98 2.33 26.31
N ASP A 204 -28.59 3.39 25.78
CA ASP A 204 -29.33 3.36 24.51
C ASP A 204 -28.40 3.50 23.31
N CYS A 205 -27.26 4.16 23.50
CA CYS A 205 -26.22 4.35 22.49
C CYS A 205 -24.83 4.22 23.11
N ILE A 206 -23.96 3.41 22.50
CA ILE A 206 -22.53 3.39 22.78
C ILE A 206 -21.77 3.66 21.48
N PHE A 207 -21.00 4.75 21.42
CA PHE A 207 -20.14 5.05 20.28
C PHE A 207 -18.76 5.47 20.76
N THR A 208 -17.70 4.84 20.23
CA THR A 208 -16.34 5.06 20.71
C THR A 208 -15.26 4.64 19.71
N ASN A 209 -14.02 5.05 19.99
CA ASN A 209 -12.81 4.46 19.46
C ASN A 209 -12.07 3.74 20.60
N PRO A 210 -12.30 2.42 20.81
CA PRO A 210 -11.61 1.68 21.86
C PRO A 210 -10.09 1.63 21.61
N PRO A 211 -9.27 1.37 22.65
CA PRO A 211 -7.83 1.21 22.48
C PRO A 211 -7.50 -0.03 21.63
N TRP A 212 -6.57 0.11 20.68
CA TRP A 212 -6.17 -0.97 19.77
C TRP A 212 -4.88 -1.65 20.23
N GLY A 213 -4.90 -2.98 20.40
CA GLY A 213 -3.71 -3.77 20.71
C GLY A 213 -3.11 -3.56 22.11
N LYS A 214 -3.82 -2.89 23.03
CA LYS A 214 -3.38 -2.64 24.41
C LYS A 214 -3.04 -3.96 25.09
N LYS A 215 -1.88 -4.00 25.76
CA LYS A 215 -1.36 -5.22 26.39
C LYS A 215 -1.83 -5.29 27.84
N TYR A 216 -2.54 -6.37 28.16
CA TYR A 216 -2.93 -6.70 29.52
C TYR A 216 -2.03 -7.79 30.11
N ASN A 217 -1.77 -7.69 31.41
CA ASN A 217 -1.06 -8.74 32.16
C ASN A 217 -1.95 -9.98 32.35
N GLN A 218 -1.38 -11.08 32.86
CA GLN A 218 -2.10 -12.34 32.98
C GLN A 218 -3.31 -12.25 33.93
N ASN A 219 -3.16 -11.57 35.07
CA ASN A 219 -4.25 -11.41 36.04
C ASN A 219 -5.43 -10.63 35.45
N GLN A 220 -5.15 -9.53 34.73
CA GLN A 220 -6.18 -8.77 34.02
C GLN A 220 -6.90 -9.63 32.98
N LYS A 221 -6.15 -10.42 32.19
CA LYS A 221 -6.75 -11.31 31.19
C LYS A 221 -7.68 -12.35 31.81
N GLU A 222 -7.29 -12.97 32.92
CA GLU A 222 -8.14 -13.94 33.62
C GLU A 222 -9.37 -13.28 34.24
N ASN A 223 -9.23 -12.09 34.83
CA ASN A 223 -10.36 -11.33 35.35
C ASN A 223 -11.38 -11.02 34.23
N PHE A 224 -10.93 -10.49 33.09
CA PHE A 224 -11.80 -10.19 31.96
C PHE A 224 -12.48 -11.43 31.38
N LYS A 225 -11.78 -12.58 31.33
CA LYS A 225 -12.39 -13.84 30.89
C LYS A 225 -13.55 -14.25 31.80
N GLN A 226 -13.34 -14.24 33.11
CA GLN A 226 -14.38 -14.59 34.07
C GLN A 226 -15.56 -13.61 33.97
N ARG A 227 -15.25 -12.31 33.99
CA ARG A 227 -16.23 -11.22 33.98
C ARG A 227 -17.12 -11.20 32.74
N PHE A 228 -16.54 -11.45 31.58
CA PHE A 228 -17.27 -11.41 30.30
C PHE A 228 -17.61 -12.81 29.77
N ASN A 229 -17.46 -13.85 30.60
CA ASN A 229 -17.70 -15.26 30.25
C ASN A 229 -17.04 -15.69 28.92
N LEU A 230 -15.74 -15.43 28.81
CA LEU A 230 -14.95 -15.69 27.61
C LEU A 230 -14.13 -16.97 27.76
N SER A 231 -14.17 -17.84 26.76
CA SER A 231 -13.36 -19.08 26.72
C SER A 231 -11.87 -18.83 26.48
N GLN A 232 -11.49 -17.63 26.01
CA GLN A 232 -10.11 -17.26 25.73
C GLN A 232 -9.89 -15.75 25.89
N SER A 233 -8.64 -15.34 26.05
CA SER A 233 -8.28 -13.92 26.06
C SER A 233 -8.56 -13.33 24.68
N LEU A 234 -9.11 -12.12 24.65
CA LEU A 234 -9.34 -11.38 23.41
C LEU A 234 -8.39 -10.18 23.30
N ASP A 235 -8.30 -9.62 22.09
CA ASP A 235 -7.70 -8.31 21.85
C ASP A 235 -8.46 -7.19 22.59
N SER A 236 -7.80 -6.07 22.89
CA SER A 236 -8.39 -4.95 23.62
C SER A 236 -9.66 -4.41 22.95
N ALA A 237 -9.67 -4.23 21.63
CA ALA A 237 -10.85 -3.73 20.93
C ALA A 237 -12.00 -4.76 20.93
N SER A 238 -11.67 -6.06 20.91
CA SER A 238 -12.65 -7.14 21.07
C SER A 238 -13.23 -7.19 22.49
N LEU A 239 -12.43 -6.95 23.52
CA LEU A 239 -12.90 -6.86 24.91
C LEU A 239 -13.86 -5.68 25.10
N PHE A 240 -13.52 -4.50 24.58
CA PHE A 240 -14.41 -3.34 24.60
C PHE A 240 -15.72 -3.63 23.88
N PHE A 241 -15.70 -4.30 22.72
CA PHE A 241 -16.93 -4.71 22.04
C PHE A 241 -17.84 -5.61 22.90
N ILE A 242 -17.28 -6.63 23.56
CA ILE A 242 -18.07 -7.51 24.43
C ILE A 242 -18.59 -6.75 25.66
N ALA A 243 -17.75 -5.94 26.29
CA ALA A 243 -18.16 -5.12 27.43
C ALA A 243 -19.27 -4.13 27.05
N SER A 244 -19.14 -3.44 25.92
CA SER A 244 -20.16 -2.54 25.40
C SER A 244 -21.47 -3.27 25.17
N LEU A 245 -21.47 -4.47 24.58
CA LEU A 245 -22.69 -5.27 24.42
C LEU A 245 -23.37 -5.63 25.75
N ASN A 246 -22.61 -5.87 26.82
CA ASN A 246 -23.15 -6.19 28.14
C ASN A 246 -23.82 -4.99 28.81
N TYR A 247 -23.32 -3.77 28.58
CA TYR A 247 -23.90 -2.54 29.12
C TYR A 247 -24.90 -1.87 28.18
N LEU A 248 -25.11 -2.39 26.97
CA LEU A 248 -26.09 -1.87 26.03
C LEU A 248 -27.47 -2.49 26.29
N LYS A 249 -28.53 -1.68 26.28
CA LYS A 249 -29.93 -2.16 26.37
C LYS A 249 -30.28 -3.04 25.16
N GLU A 250 -31.38 -3.78 25.24
CA GLU A 250 -31.96 -4.39 24.04
C GLU A 250 -32.45 -3.31 23.08
N ASN A 251 -32.36 -3.57 21.77
CA ASN A 251 -32.68 -2.64 20.68
C ASN A 251 -31.86 -1.34 20.64
N ALA A 252 -30.81 -1.22 21.43
CA ALA A 252 -29.93 -0.05 21.45
C ALA A 252 -28.80 -0.12 20.40
N HIS A 253 -28.10 0.99 20.21
CA HIS A 253 -27.16 1.23 19.10
C HIS A 253 -25.70 1.18 19.58
N LEU A 254 -24.85 0.46 18.84
CA LEU A 254 -23.41 0.37 19.09
C LEU A 254 -22.64 0.78 17.84
N GLY A 255 -21.67 1.68 17.98
CA GLY A 255 -20.69 2.01 16.94
C GLY A 255 -19.28 1.97 17.48
N LEU A 256 -18.38 1.25 16.81
CA LEU A 256 -16.97 1.16 17.20
C LEU A 256 -16.07 1.50 16.01
N LEU A 257 -15.04 2.29 16.27
CA LEU A 257 -13.91 2.44 15.36
C LEU A 257 -12.81 1.42 15.71
N LEU A 258 -12.48 0.56 14.76
CA LEU A 258 -11.66 -0.64 14.97
C LEU A 258 -10.47 -0.66 14.00
N PRO A 259 -9.40 -1.41 14.29
CA PRO A 259 -8.34 -1.64 13.31
C PRO A 259 -8.83 -2.59 12.20
N GLU A 260 -8.38 -2.39 10.96
CA GLU A 260 -8.74 -3.23 9.79
C GLU A 260 -8.55 -4.73 10.04
N SER A 261 -7.59 -5.11 10.90
CA SER A 261 -7.37 -6.49 11.32
C SER A 261 -8.62 -7.18 11.90
N CYS A 262 -9.60 -6.42 12.42
CA CYS A 262 -10.84 -6.99 12.94
C CYS A 262 -11.67 -7.69 11.85
N LEU A 263 -11.48 -7.31 10.59
CA LEU A 263 -12.21 -7.85 9.46
C LEU A 263 -11.83 -9.29 9.11
N ASN A 264 -10.54 -9.63 9.18
CA ASN A 264 -10.03 -10.90 8.65
C ASN A 264 -9.10 -11.69 9.58
N ILE A 265 -8.46 -11.06 10.56
CA ILE A 265 -7.50 -11.75 11.43
C ILE A 265 -8.22 -12.64 12.44
N ASP A 266 -7.64 -13.81 12.69
CA ASP A 266 -8.18 -14.89 13.52
C ASP A 266 -8.44 -14.46 14.99
N ALA A 267 -7.61 -13.56 15.52
CA ALA A 267 -7.76 -13.00 16.86
C ALA A 267 -9.10 -12.28 17.07
N PHE A 268 -9.74 -11.83 15.98
CA PHE A 268 -11.05 -11.16 16.00
C PHE A 268 -12.21 -12.07 15.53
N SER A 269 -11.95 -13.35 15.27
CA SER A 269 -12.99 -14.30 14.83
C SER A 269 -14.19 -14.33 15.77
N LYS A 270 -13.94 -14.40 17.09
CA LYS A 270 -15.00 -14.40 18.11
C LYS A 270 -15.84 -13.12 18.12
N MET A 271 -15.19 -11.96 17.90
CA MET A 271 -15.88 -10.67 17.78
C MET A 271 -16.84 -10.68 16.59
N ARG A 272 -16.37 -11.12 15.41
CA ARG A 272 -17.20 -11.23 14.19
C ARG A 272 -18.36 -12.20 14.39
N GLU A 273 -18.11 -13.33 15.04
CA GLU A 273 -19.16 -14.30 15.40
C GLU A 273 -20.28 -13.70 16.22
N VAL A 274 -19.93 -12.94 17.27
CA VAL A 274 -20.90 -12.30 18.15
C VAL A 274 -21.61 -11.16 17.41
N ALA A 275 -20.89 -10.35 16.63
CA ALA A 275 -21.48 -9.27 15.84
C ALA A 275 -22.55 -9.78 14.87
N LEU A 276 -22.33 -10.93 14.21
CA LEU A 276 -23.28 -11.53 13.28
C LEU A 276 -24.58 -12.04 13.93
N LYS A 277 -24.61 -12.23 15.25
CA LYS A 277 -25.86 -12.55 15.99
C LYS A 277 -26.82 -11.37 16.03
N PHE A 278 -26.30 -10.16 15.90
CA PHE A 278 -27.06 -8.93 15.98
C PHE A 278 -27.23 -8.27 14.61
N GLN A 279 -28.09 -7.27 14.55
CA GLN A 279 -28.31 -6.52 13.34
C GLN A 279 -27.17 -5.54 13.07
N ILE A 280 -26.21 -5.93 12.24
CA ILE A 280 -25.18 -5.02 11.71
C ILE A 280 -25.85 -4.04 10.73
N ARG A 281 -25.67 -2.73 10.98
CA ARG A 281 -26.20 -1.64 10.14
C ARG A 281 -25.19 -1.24 9.08
N SER A 282 -23.94 -1.02 9.48
CA SER A 282 -22.89 -0.61 8.55
C SER A 282 -21.51 -1.15 8.91
N LEU A 283 -20.71 -1.36 7.86
CA LEU A 283 -19.28 -1.56 7.90
C LEU A 283 -18.63 -0.49 7.01
N ILE A 284 -17.69 0.26 7.55
CA ILE A 284 -17.17 1.49 6.92
C ILE A 284 -15.64 1.43 6.88
N ASP A 285 -15.03 1.56 5.70
CA ASP A 285 -13.59 1.77 5.54
C ASP A 285 -13.26 3.26 5.67
N PHE A 286 -12.45 3.61 6.67
CA PHE A 286 -11.94 4.96 6.90
C PHE A 286 -10.49 5.15 6.42
N ASP A 287 -9.92 4.14 5.74
CA ASP A 287 -8.53 4.11 5.29
C ASP A 287 -7.53 4.43 6.42
N LYS A 288 -6.56 5.34 6.24
CA LYS A 288 -5.56 5.68 7.26
C LYS A 288 -5.80 7.08 7.84
N PRO A 289 -6.73 7.25 8.80
CA PRO A 289 -7.05 8.57 9.33
C PRO A 289 -6.06 9.06 10.39
N PHE A 290 -5.31 8.16 11.02
CA PHE A 290 -4.36 8.49 12.09
C PHE A 290 -2.95 8.66 11.52
N LYS A 291 -2.31 9.80 11.81
CA LYS A 291 -0.92 10.05 11.38
C LYS A 291 0.01 9.01 12.01
N ASN A 292 1.01 8.55 11.26
CA ASN A 292 2.04 7.58 11.68
C ASN A 292 1.54 6.16 12.00
N LEU A 293 0.23 5.90 11.98
CA LEU A 293 -0.32 4.57 12.16
C LEU A 293 -0.36 3.83 10.83
N MET A 294 0.29 2.66 10.76
CA MET A 294 0.37 1.88 9.52
C MET A 294 -0.92 1.12 9.19
N THR A 295 -1.73 0.80 10.20
CA THR A 295 -3.00 0.08 10.04
C THR A 295 -4.13 1.03 9.65
N LYS A 296 -5.11 0.50 8.90
CA LYS A 296 -6.32 1.23 8.53
C LYS A 296 -7.37 1.15 9.62
N ALA A 297 -8.30 2.09 9.61
CA ALA A 297 -9.44 2.17 10.52
C ALA A 297 -10.73 1.71 9.83
N VAL A 298 -11.56 0.96 10.55
CA VAL A 298 -12.85 0.47 10.07
C VAL A 298 -13.95 0.71 11.11
N GLY A 299 -15.10 1.20 10.67
CA GLY A 299 -16.29 1.37 11.50
C GLY A 299 -17.16 0.12 11.50
N LEU A 300 -17.61 -0.32 12.67
CA LEU A 300 -18.67 -1.32 12.86
C LEU A 300 -19.84 -0.66 13.58
N VAL A 301 -20.99 -0.55 12.92
CA VAL A 301 -22.23 -0.07 13.53
C VAL A 301 -23.26 -1.19 13.56
N LEU A 302 -23.84 -1.47 14.72
CA LEU A 302 -24.88 -2.47 14.91
C LEU A 302 -26.00 -1.98 15.83
N LYS A 303 -27.14 -2.64 15.74
CA LYS A 303 -28.25 -2.54 16.70
C LYS A 303 -28.32 -3.87 17.45
N LYS A 304 -28.35 -3.84 18.79
CA LYS A 304 -28.47 -5.04 19.64
C LYS A 304 -29.90 -5.57 19.59
N THR A 305 -30.23 -6.15 18.45
CA THR A 305 -31.46 -6.90 18.21
C THR A 305 -31.07 -8.11 17.36
N PRO A 306 -31.75 -9.26 17.49
CA PRO A 306 -31.42 -10.44 16.71
C PRO A 306 -31.34 -10.15 15.22
N ASN A 307 -30.37 -10.76 14.55
CA ASN A 307 -30.18 -10.60 13.12
C ASN A 307 -31.37 -11.21 12.34
N LYS A 308 -32.22 -10.35 11.77
CA LYS A 308 -33.35 -10.74 10.90
C LYS A 308 -32.98 -10.73 9.40
N ASN A 309 -31.74 -11.09 9.08
CA ASN A 309 -31.17 -11.11 7.73
C ASN A 309 -31.28 -9.77 6.96
N GLN A 310 -31.27 -8.65 7.69
CA GLN A 310 -31.37 -7.32 7.08
C GLN A 310 -30.04 -6.95 6.38
N LYS A 311 -30.13 -6.35 5.19
CA LYS A 311 -28.95 -5.98 4.41
C LYS A 311 -28.05 -4.99 5.17
N ILE A 312 -26.76 -5.28 5.18
CA ILE A 312 -25.70 -4.49 5.80
C ILE A 312 -25.18 -3.49 4.77
N SER A 313 -25.06 -2.23 5.17
CA SER A 313 -24.45 -1.18 4.35
C SER A 313 -22.92 -1.25 4.42
N CYS A 314 -22.25 -1.49 3.30
CA CYS A 314 -20.79 -1.53 3.21
C CYS A 314 -20.30 -0.28 2.48
N PHE A 315 -19.44 0.49 3.12
CA PHE A 315 -18.76 1.64 2.51
C PHE A 315 -17.27 1.32 2.38
N TYR A 316 -16.77 1.19 1.15
CA TYR A 316 -15.39 0.83 0.88
C TYR A 316 -14.82 1.68 -0.26
N GLN A 317 -13.68 2.34 -0.05
CA GLN A 317 -13.03 3.20 -1.06
C GLN A 317 -14.02 4.13 -1.81
N ASN A 318 -14.85 4.87 -1.07
CA ASN A 318 -15.89 5.75 -1.60
C ASN A 318 -17.02 5.07 -2.40
N LYS A 319 -17.16 3.75 -2.32
CA LYS A 319 -18.27 3.00 -2.91
C LYS A 319 -19.19 2.49 -1.82
N LEU A 320 -20.47 2.81 -1.97
CA LEU A 320 -21.54 2.29 -1.12
C LEU A 320 -22.21 1.10 -1.81
N PHE A 321 -22.30 -0.02 -1.13
CA PHE A 321 -23.06 -1.17 -1.59
C PHE A 321 -23.67 -1.92 -0.40
N LYS A 322 -24.55 -2.88 -0.68
CA LYS A 322 -25.23 -3.66 0.36
C LYS A 322 -24.88 -5.13 0.24
N ARG A 323 -24.73 -5.80 1.39
CA ARG A 323 -24.49 -7.24 1.49
C ARG A 323 -25.46 -7.89 2.48
N SER A 324 -25.80 -9.16 2.27
CA SER A 324 -26.58 -9.91 3.26
C SER A 324 -25.70 -10.32 4.44
N PRO A 325 -26.23 -10.43 5.67
CA PRO A 325 -25.49 -11.02 6.77
C PRO A 325 -25.02 -12.45 6.50
N SER A 326 -25.83 -13.25 5.79
CA SER A 326 -25.44 -14.61 5.37
C SER A 326 -24.16 -14.64 4.53
N SER A 327 -23.94 -13.63 3.69
CA SER A 327 -22.74 -13.53 2.85
C SER A 327 -21.44 -13.41 3.66
N PHE A 328 -21.50 -12.90 4.89
CA PHE A 328 -20.35 -12.86 5.80
C PHE A 328 -20.30 -14.08 6.72
N PHE A 329 -21.47 -14.60 7.10
CA PHE A 329 -21.57 -15.82 7.91
C PHE A 329 -20.97 -17.03 7.20
N ASN A 330 -21.21 -17.15 5.90
CA ASN A 330 -20.75 -18.25 5.06
C ASN A 330 -19.25 -18.17 4.72
N ASN A 331 -18.61 -17.01 4.90
CA ASN A 331 -17.18 -16.89 4.66
C ASN A 331 -16.39 -17.76 5.66
N PRO A 332 -15.24 -18.32 5.23
CA PRO A 332 -14.35 -19.00 6.15
C PRO A 332 -13.97 -18.06 7.31
N LYS A 333 -14.03 -18.57 8.54
CA LYS A 333 -13.78 -17.81 9.79
C LYS A 333 -14.63 -16.53 9.91
N LYS A 334 -15.78 -16.47 9.23
CA LYS A 334 -16.73 -15.36 9.23
C LYS A 334 -16.05 -14.03 8.90
N ILE A 335 -15.15 -14.03 7.92
CA ILE A 335 -14.38 -12.85 7.51
C ILE A 335 -15.34 -11.77 6.98
N PHE A 336 -15.12 -10.53 7.41
CA PHE A 336 -15.82 -9.36 6.89
C PHE A 336 -15.03 -8.77 5.72
N ASN A 337 -15.08 -9.42 4.56
CA ASN A 337 -14.41 -8.96 3.33
C ASN A 337 -15.15 -7.78 2.70
N ILE A 338 -15.15 -6.63 3.37
CA ILE A 338 -15.89 -5.42 2.97
C ILE A 338 -15.37 -4.78 1.68
N HIS A 339 -14.23 -5.23 1.16
CA HIS A 339 -13.72 -4.84 -0.16
C HIS A 339 -14.38 -5.62 -1.30
N CYS A 340 -15.04 -6.74 -1.01
CA CYS A 340 -15.70 -7.60 -1.97
C CYS A 340 -17.17 -7.15 -2.14
N SER A 341 -17.53 -6.80 -3.38
CA SER A 341 -18.87 -6.37 -3.75
C SER A 341 -19.89 -7.51 -3.67
N ASN A 342 -21.18 -7.18 -3.70
CA ASN A 342 -22.24 -8.18 -3.73
C ASN A 342 -22.17 -9.10 -4.96
N LYS A 343 -21.65 -8.62 -6.10
CA LYS A 343 -21.51 -9.44 -7.31
C LYS A 343 -20.38 -10.47 -7.15
N GLU A 344 -19.23 -10.02 -6.66
CA GLU A 344 -18.08 -10.89 -6.41
C GLU A 344 -18.40 -11.92 -5.31
N ASN A 345 -19.13 -11.51 -4.26
CA ASN A 345 -19.47 -12.46 -3.21
C ASN A 345 -20.43 -13.55 -3.67
N LYS A 346 -21.35 -13.28 -4.61
CA LYS A 346 -22.20 -14.34 -5.18
C LYS A 346 -21.36 -15.46 -5.82
N ILE A 347 -20.22 -15.11 -6.41
CA ILE A 347 -19.27 -16.09 -6.95
C ILE A 347 -18.66 -16.90 -5.81
N LEU A 348 -18.25 -16.24 -4.72
CA LEU A 348 -17.75 -16.96 -3.52
C LEU A 348 -18.81 -17.89 -2.92
N ASP A 349 -20.04 -17.40 -2.71
CA ASP A 349 -21.15 -18.19 -2.15
C ASP A 349 -21.41 -19.44 -3.01
N HIS A 350 -21.43 -19.27 -4.34
CA HIS A 350 -21.54 -20.38 -5.28
C HIS A 350 -20.40 -21.38 -5.13
N LEU A 351 -19.14 -20.92 -5.18
CA LEU A 351 -17.96 -21.78 -5.08
C LEU A 351 -17.92 -22.55 -3.76
N PHE A 352 -18.16 -21.89 -2.63
CA PHE A 352 -18.17 -22.53 -1.31
C PHE A 352 -19.38 -23.44 -1.08
N SER A 353 -20.45 -23.32 -1.87
CA SER A 353 -21.59 -24.25 -1.83
C SER A 353 -21.32 -25.60 -2.49
N ILE A 354 -20.35 -25.65 -3.41
CA ILE A 354 -19.95 -26.89 -4.10
C ILE A 354 -19.11 -27.73 -3.14
N PRO A 355 -19.32 -29.06 -3.05
CA PRO A 355 -18.45 -29.95 -2.30
C PRO A 355 -16.98 -29.80 -2.73
N HIS A 356 -16.10 -29.57 -1.76
CA HIS A 356 -14.68 -29.31 -1.99
C HIS A 356 -13.81 -29.89 -0.88
N THR A 357 -12.54 -30.10 -1.18
CA THR A 357 -11.50 -30.35 -0.17
C THR A 357 -10.69 -29.09 0.09
N THR A 358 -9.84 -29.12 1.13
CA THR A 358 -8.94 -28.01 1.47
C THR A 358 -7.57 -28.56 1.86
N LEU A 359 -6.57 -27.68 1.99
CA LEU A 359 -5.26 -28.07 2.53
C LEU A 359 -5.27 -28.32 4.04
N LYS A 360 -6.34 -27.93 4.75
CA LYS A 360 -6.44 -28.13 6.19
C LYS A 360 -6.39 -29.62 6.50
N ASN A 361 -5.45 -29.99 7.37
CA ASN A 361 -5.16 -31.38 7.75
C ASN A 361 -4.65 -32.30 6.62
N ASN A 362 -4.50 -31.81 5.39
CA ASN A 362 -4.11 -32.57 4.20
C ASN A 362 -2.68 -32.25 3.72
N ALA A 363 -1.99 -31.33 4.39
CA ALA A 363 -0.61 -30.98 4.08
C ALA A 363 0.22 -30.70 5.34
N HIS A 364 1.50 -31.03 5.28
CA HIS A 364 2.51 -30.71 6.28
C HIS A 364 3.25 -29.43 5.88
N PHE A 365 2.88 -28.32 6.51
CA PHE A 365 3.50 -27.02 6.26
C PHE A 365 4.84 -26.88 6.98
N ALA A 366 5.81 -26.27 6.30
CA ALA A 366 7.12 -25.90 6.84
C ALA A 366 7.44 -24.44 6.53
N LEU A 367 8.09 -23.77 7.49
CA LEU A 367 8.65 -22.44 7.29
C LEU A 367 9.94 -22.56 6.44
N GLY A 368 10.18 -21.59 5.57
CA GLY A 368 11.54 -21.40 5.04
C GLY A 368 12.55 -21.12 6.16
N ILE A 369 13.83 -21.34 5.88
CA ILE A 369 14.90 -21.21 6.86
C ILE A 369 14.98 -19.75 7.36
N VAL A 370 14.99 -19.58 8.68
CA VAL A 370 15.23 -18.29 9.33
C VAL A 370 16.66 -18.28 9.81
N THR A 371 17.51 -17.49 9.16
CA THR A 371 18.94 -17.40 9.50
C THR A 371 19.18 -16.59 10.77
N GLY A 372 18.27 -15.69 11.15
CA GLY A 372 18.48 -14.65 12.17
C GLY A 372 19.37 -13.49 11.70
N ASN A 373 20.38 -13.77 10.88
CA ASN A 373 21.27 -12.78 10.29
C ASN A 373 21.68 -13.16 8.84
N ASN A 374 20.91 -12.70 7.86
CA ASN A 374 21.19 -12.99 6.44
C ASN A 374 22.58 -12.54 5.97
N LYS A 375 23.14 -11.44 6.53
CA LYS A 375 24.45 -10.92 6.07
C LYS A 375 25.62 -11.84 6.45
N GLU A 376 25.48 -12.53 7.57
CA GLU A 376 26.53 -13.38 8.12
C GLU A 376 26.41 -14.82 7.62
N LYS A 377 25.18 -15.30 7.44
CA LYS A 377 24.91 -16.71 7.12
C LYS A 377 24.74 -17.00 5.63
N LEU A 378 24.70 -15.99 4.75
CA LEU A 378 24.51 -16.18 3.32
C LEU A 378 25.71 -15.71 2.51
N HIS A 379 26.09 -16.52 1.55
CA HIS A 379 27.25 -16.31 0.68
C HIS A 379 26.77 -15.95 -0.73
N PRO A 380 27.35 -14.92 -1.40
CA PRO A 380 26.96 -14.53 -2.74
C PRO A 380 27.48 -15.48 -3.83
N LYS A 381 28.46 -16.33 -3.49
CA LYS A 381 29.07 -17.33 -4.38
C LYS A 381 29.09 -18.68 -3.68
N GLN A 382 29.13 -19.74 -4.47
CA GLN A 382 29.26 -21.09 -3.94
C GLN A 382 30.67 -21.29 -3.38
N GLU A 383 30.74 -21.65 -2.10
CA GLU A 383 31.97 -21.99 -1.37
C GLU A 383 31.93 -23.46 -0.94
N LYS A 384 33.06 -23.98 -0.43
CA LYS A 384 33.17 -25.34 0.10
C LYS A 384 32.16 -25.54 1.25
N ASN A 385 31.37 -26.61 1.21
CA ASN A 385 30.31 -26.95 2.17
C ASN A 385 29.06 -26.06 2.16
N THR A 386 28.91 -25.19 1.16
CA THR A 386 27.68 -24.40 0.98
C THR A 386 26.77 -25.02 -0.09
N ILE A 387 25.46 -24.85 0.10
CA ILE A 387 24.42 -25.30 -0.83
C ILE A 387 23.52 -24.13 -1.26
N PRO A 388 22.93 -24.18 -2.47
CA PRO A 388 22.04 -23.12 -2.96
C PRO A 388 20.85 -22.90 -2.03
N ILE A 389 20.48 -21.63 -1.81
CA ILE A 389 19.27 -21.25 -1.10
C ILE A 389 18.54 -20.10 -1.81
N PHE A 390 17.23 -20.21 -1.93
CA PHE A 390 16.40 -19.28 -2.71
C PHE A 390 15.56 -18.36 -1.80
N ARG A 391 15.27 -17.15 -2.29
CA ARG A 391 14.34 -16.21 -1.65
C ARG A 391 12.97 -16.29 -2.32
N GLY A 392 11.95 -15.73 -1.66
CA GLY A 392 10.64 -15.53 -2.28
C GLY A 392 10.69 -14.68 -3.55
N SER A 393 11.66 -13.77 -3.70
CA SER A 393 11.87 -12.99 -4.94
C SER A 393 12.41 -13.80 -6.12
N ASP A 394 12.92 -15.01 -5.85
CA ASP A 394 13.56 -15.88 -6.83
C ASP A 394 12.55 -16.86 -7.45
N ILE A 395 11.38 -17.03 -6.80
CA ILE A 395 10.26 -17.83 -7.28
C ILE A 395 9.50 -17.08 -8.39
N LEU A 396 9.24 -17.74 -9.52
CA LEU A 396 8.40 -17.26 -10.62
C LEU A 396 7.17 -18.20 -10.77
N LYS A 397 6.16 -17.82 -11.56
CA LYS A 397 5.01 -18.71 -11.82
C LYS A 397 5.45 -19.97 -12.58
N ASP A 398 6.32 -19.77 -13.56
CA ASP A 398 6.74 -20.83 -14.50
C ASP A 398 8.15 -21.36 -14.22
N GLY A 399 8.73 -21.05 -13.05
CA GLY A 399 10.06 -21.54 -12.71
C GLY A 399 10.73 -20.87 -11.52
N LEU A 400 12.04 -21.08 -11.42
CA LEU A 400 12.90 -20.58 -10.35
C LEU A 400 14.12 -19.90 -10.99
N LYS A 401 14.51 -18.73 -10.48
CA LYS A 401 15.75 -18.06 -10.93
C LYS A 401 16.97 -18.90 -10.57
N ALA A 402 18.07 -18.66 -11.28
CA ALA A 402 19.38 -19.17 -10.87
C ALA A 402 19.73 -18.72 -9.44
N PRO A 403 20.39 -19.59 -8.64
CA PRO A 403 20.72 -19.27 -7.27
C PRO A 403 21.72 -18.11 -7.21
N SER A 404 21.42 -17.10 -6.40
CA SER A 404 22.31 -15.97 -6.13
C SER A 404 22.85 -15.97 -4.71
N GLN A 405 22.46 -16.94 -3.88
CA GLN A 405 22.78 -17.04 -2.46
C GLN A 405 23.01 -18.51 -2.08
N PHE A 406 23.94 -18.73 -1.17
CA PHE A 406 24.34 -20.05 -0.68
C PHE A 406 24.40 -20.03 0.84
N ILE A 407 24.19 -21.18 1.48
CA ILE A 407 24.19 -21.37 2.94
C ILE A 407 24.95 -22.63 3.33
N ASN A 408 25.54 -22.70 4.52
CA ASN A 408 26.16 -23.91 5.04
C ASN A 408 25.16 -25.07 5.13
N ALA A 409 25.58 -26.25 4.66
CA ALA A 409 24.71 -27.42 4.54
C ALA A 409 24.17 -27.97 5.87
N ASP A 410 24.87 -27.72 6.99
CA ASP A 410 24.48 -28.26 8.30
C ASP A 410 23.34 -27.49 8.99
N LEU A 411 23.05 -26.26 8.53
CA LEU A 411 22.01 -25.36 9.03
C LEU A 411 22.03 -25.08 10.55
N LYS A 412 23.09 -25.49 11.29
CA LYS A 412 23.09 -25.53 12.76
C LYS A 412 22.93 -24.16 13.42
N ASP A 413 23.49 -23.13 12.80
CA ASP A 413 23.47 -21.76 13.33
C ASP A 413 22.25 -20.93 12.91
N CYS A 414 21.27 -21.55 12.25
CA CYS A 414 20.05 -20.84 11.85
C CYS A 414 19.11 -20.64 13.05
N GLN A 415 18.54 -19.45 13.17
CA GLN A 415 17.57 -19.11 14.22
C GLN A 415 16.36 -20.07 14.28
N GLN A 416 15.85 -20.49 13.13
CA GLN A 416 14.74 -21.44 13.05
C GLN A 416 14.81 -22.26 11.76
N VAL A 417 14.70 -23.57 11.93
CA VAL A 417 14.74 -24.58 10.88
C VAL A 417 13.57 -25.54 11.14
N ALA A 418 12.76 -25.83 10.12
CA ALA A 418 11.71 -26.85 10.21
C ALA A 418 12.31 -28.26 10.17
N PRO A 419 11.55 -29.34 10.47
CA PRO A 419 12.06 -30.70 10.35
C PRO A 419 12.71 -30.96 8.98
N LEU A 420 13.93 -31.50 8.98
CA LEU A 420 14.73 -31.71 7.76
C LEU A 420 14.00 -32.58 6.72
N SER A 421 13.19 -33.53 7.18
CA SER A 421 12.36 -34.40 6.33
C SER A 421 11.41 -33.62 5.42
N LEU A 422 10.97 -32.42 5.81
CA LEU A 422 10.11 -31.57 4.97
C LEU A 422 10.90 -30.81 3.90
N TYR A 423 12.16 -30.46 4.18
CA TYR A 423 13.05 -29.88 3.16
C TYR A 423 13.52 -30.92 2.15
N GLN A 424 13.78 -32.14 2.63
CA GLN A 424 14.22 -33.30 1.86
C GLN A 424 13.06 -34.13 1.27
N ALA A 425 11.82 -33.65 1.38
CA ALA A 425 10.69 -34.31 0.74
C ALA A 425 10.91 -34.43 -0.77
N ARG A 426 10.59 -35.59 -1.34
CA ARG A 426 10.75 -35.87 -2.78
C ARG A 426 10.00 -34.86 -3.64
N GLU A 427 8.81 -34.48 -3.20
CA GLU A 427 7.96 -33.48 -3.83
C GLU A 427 7.47 -32.51 -2.75
N LYS A 428 7.57 -31.20 -3.02
CA LYS A 428 7.00 -30.17 -2.16
C LYS A 428 6.54 -28.96 -2.97
N ILE A 429 5.52 -28.27 -2.46
CA ILE A 429 5.04 -27.02 -3.05
C ILE A 429 5.56 -25.86 -2.20
N VAL A 430 6.23 -24.93 -2.86
CA VAL A 430 6.84 -23.75 -2.27
C VAL A 430 6.05 -22.52 -2.70
N TYR A 431 5.88 -21.53 -1.82
CA TYR A 431 5.11 -20.34 -2.12
C TYR A 431 5.75 -19.08 -1.53
N LYS A 432 5.55 -17.95 -2.22
CA LYS A 432 6.01 -16.64 -1.72
C LYS A 432 5.24 -16.29 -0.45
N PHE A 433 5.94 -16.17 0.68
CA PHE A 433 5.32 -15.79 1.94
C PHE A 433 5.01 -14.29 2.00
N ILE A 434 5.94 -13.46 1.50
CA ILE A 434 5.78 -12.00 1.43
C ILE A 434 5.33 -11.61 0.03
N SER A 435 4.01 -11.63 -0.20
CA SER A 435 3.37 -11.29 -1.47
C SER A 435 1.88 -11.02 -1.25
N SER A 436 1.28 -10.15 -2.08
CA SER A 436 -0.17 -10.02 -2.22
C SER A 436 -0.75 -10.89 -3.34
N LYS A 437 0.12 -11.48 -4.17
CA LYS A 437 -0.23 -12.39 -5.27
C LYS A 437 0.22 -13.81 -4.96
N LEU A 438 -0.64 -14.78 -5.25
CA LEU A 438 -0.32 -16.19 -5.18
C LEU A 438 0.75 -16.51 -6.22
N VAL A 439 1.87 -17.03 -5.76
CA VAL A 439 2.94 -17.56 -6.62
C VAL A 439 3.50 -18.79 -5.94
N PHE A 440 3.25 -19.93 -6.57
CA PHE A 440 3.63 -21.26 -6.12
C PHE A 440 4.61 -21.88 -7.10
N PHE A 441 5.54 -22.66 -6.58
CA PHE A 441 6.54 -23.41 -7.31
C PHE A 441 6.53 -24.86 -6.83
N TYR A 442 6.61 -25.76 -7.80
CA TYR A 442 6.67 -27.18 -7.55
C TYR A 442 8.15 -27.59 -7.52
N ASP A 443 8.62 -28.05 -6.36
CA ASP A 443 10.00 -28.48 -6.16
C ASP A 443 10.07 -30.00 -6.00
N ASN A 444 10.86 -30.62 -6.87
CA ASN A 444 11.17 -32.05 -6.89
C ASN A 444 12.68 -32.34 -6.77
N GLU A 445 13.49 -31.33 -6.43
CA GLU A 445 14.95 -31.44 -6.30
C GLU A 445 15.44 -31.07 -4.89
N GLN A 446 14.56 -31.13 -3.89
CA GLN A 446 14.92 -30.92 -2.48
C GLN A 446 15.60 -29.57 -2.20
N ARG A 447 15.25 -28.51 -2.95
CA ARG A 447 15.86 -27.18 -2.82
C ARG A 447 15.50 -26.50 -1.49
N LEU A 448 16.38 -25.61 -1.02
CA LEU A 448 16.21 -24.84 0.21
C LEU A 448 15.72 -23.41 -0.05
N PHE A 449 14.90 -22.89 0.86
CA PHE A 449 14.29 -21.56 0.74
C PHE A 449 14.40 -20.80 2.06
N LEU A 450 14.68 -19.50 1.99
CA LEU A 450 14.59 -18.57 3.11
C LEU A 450 13.13 -18.31 3.49
N ASN A 451 12.87 -17.88 4.73
CA ASN A 451 11.54 -17.56 5.28
C ASN A 451 10.74 -16.43 4.55
N SER A 452 11.29 -15.87 3.47
CA SER A 452 10.55 -15.08 2.49
C SER A 452 9.69 -15.95 1.55
N ALA A 453 9.90 -17.26 1.56
CA ALA A 453 9.08 -18.30 1.00
C ALA A 453 8.86 -19.42 2.04
N ASN A 454 7.69 -20.04 2.00
CA ASN A 454 7.34 -21.19 2.83
C ASN A 454 6.94 -22.35 1.94
N MET A 455 6.75 -23.53 2.52
CA MET A 455 6.44 -24.72 1.74
C MET A 455 5.46 -25.64 2.47
N PHE A 456 4.92 -26.60 1.73
CA PHE A 456 4.18 -27.70 2.29
C PHE A 456 4.35 -28.97 1.46
N VAL A 457 4.24 -30.11 2.15
CA VAL A 457 4.26 -31.45 1.57
C VAL A 457 2.85 -32.01 1.69
N LEU A 458 2.30 -32.55 0.61
CA LEU A 458 0.98 -33.18 0.63
C LEU A 458 1.01 -34.48 1.43
N LYS A 459 -0.07 -34.78 2.13
CA LYS A 459 -0.24 -36.10 2.75
C LYS A 459 -0.48 -37.18 1.70
N GLU A 460 -0.15 -38.41 2.07
CA GLU A 460 -0.52 -39.59 1.30
C GLU A 460 -2.04 -39.59 1.02
N ASN A 461 -2.41 -40.00 -0.20
CA ASN A 461 -3.80 -40.06 -0.69
C ASN A 461 -4.52 -38.70 -0.88
N PHE A 462 -3.80 -37.56 -0.90
CA PHE A 462 -4.42 -36.31 -1.32
C PHE A 462 -4.88 -36.43 -2.80
N PRO A 463 -6.12 -36.06 -3.16
CA PRO A 463 -6.73 -36.41 -4.44
C PRO A 463 -6.16 -35.65 -5.66
N ILE A 464 -5.24 -34.70 -5.44
CA ILE A 464 -4.61 -33.90 -6.49
C ILE A 464 -3.10 -34.04 -6.35
N ASN A 465 -2.39 -34.38 -7.42
CA ASN A 465 -0.93 -34.43 -7.38
C ASN A 465 -0.30 -33.03 -7.19
N ALA A 466 0.93 -32.97 -6.70
CA ALA A 466 1.59 -31.72 -6.33
C ALA A 466 1.75 -30.73 -7.49
N ASN A 467 2.03 -31.21 -8.70
CA ASN A 467 2.20 -30.34 -9.87
C ASN A 467 0.87 -29.73 -10.31
N ALA A 468 -0.20 -30.52 -10.43
CA ALA A 468 -1.54 -30.03 -10.76
C ALA A 468 -2.08 -29.06 -9.69
N LEU A 469 -1.83 -29.33 -8.41
CA LEU A 469 -2.20 -28.42 -7.34
C LEU A 469 -1.42 -27.08 -7.42
N LYS A 470 -0.13 -27.12 -7.76
CA LYS A 470 0.65 -25.88 -7.98
C LYS A 470 0.05 -25.04 -9.09
N GLU A 471 -0.33 -25.65 -10.21
CA GLU A 471 -0.99 -24.96 -11.33
C GLU A 471 -2.33 -24.34 -10.91
N LEU A 472 -3.17 -25.09 -10.20
CA LEU A 472 -4.42 -24.58 -9.65
C LEU A 472 -4.19 -23.37 -8.74
N LEU A 473 -3.23 -23.45 -7.81
CA LEU A 473 -2.96 -22.37 -6.86
C LEU A 473 -2.37 -21.11 -7.54
N ASN A 474 -1.79 -21.25 -8.73
CA ASN A 474 -1.31 -20.13 -9.56
C ASN A 474 -2.38 -19.55 -10.50
N SER A 475 -3.57 -20.17 -10.56
CA SER A 475 -4.66 -19.81 -11.47
C SER A 475 -5.34 -18.49 -11.10
N ASP A 476 -6.02 -17.88 -12.07
CA ASP A 476 -6.73 -16.62 -11.87
C ASP A 476 -7.94 -16.78 -10.95
N LEU A 477 -8.62 -17.94 -10.98
CA LEU A 477 -9.68 -18.26 -10.03
C LEU A 477 -9.16 -18.29 -8.59
N MET A 478 -8.05 -18.98 -8.32
CA MET A 478 -7.50 -19.03 -6.96
C MET A 478 -7.00 -17.65 -6.51
N GLN A 479 -6.41 -16.88 -7.43
CA GLN A 479 -6.06 -15.50 -7.16
C GLN A 479 -7.29 -14.65 -6.80
N PHE A 480 -8.39 -14.79 -7.54
CA PHE A 480 -9.66 -14.11 -7.27
C PHE A 480 -10.23 -14.48 -5.89
N ILE A 481 -10.28 -15.77 -5.54
CA ILE A 481 -10.81 -16.24 -4.25
C ILE A 481 -9.95 -15.67 -3.11
N PHE A 482 -8.62 -15.78 -3.23
CA PHE A 482 -7.69 -15.32 -2.20
C PHE A 482 -7.78 -13.81 -1.98
N GLU A 483 -7.81 -13.01 -3.04
CA GLU A 483 -7.95 -11.56 -2.93
C GLU A 483 -9.32 -11.15 -2.39
N SER A 484 -10.37 -11.82 -2.82
CA SER A 484 -11.75 -11.53 -2.40
C SER A 484 -11.98 -11.85 -0.93
N LEU A 485 -11.24 -12.79 -0.34
CA LEU A 485 -11.34 -13.13 1.08
C LEU A 485 -10.36 -12.34 1.95
N PHE A 486 -9.07 -12.34 1.63
CA PHE A 486 -8.03 -11.99 2.60
C PHE A 486 -7.42 -10.61 2.44
N LYS A 487 -7.27 -10.12 1.19
CA LYS A 487 -6.63 -8.82 0.85
C LYS A 487 -5.42 -8.48 1.73
N THR A 488 -4.41 -9.35 1.69
CA THR A 488 -3.23 -9.32 2.57
C THR A 488 -1.93 -9.11 1.77
N HIS A 489 -0.86 -8.68 2.45
CA HIS A 489 0.50 -8.60 1.91
C HIS A 489 1.40 -9.79 2.30
N LYS A 490 0.83 -10.75 3.06
CA LYS A 490 1.50 -11.98 3.45
C LYS A 490 0.56 -13.16 3.24
N ILE A 491 1.05 -14.21 2.60
CA ILE A 491 0.28 -15.44 2.37
C ILE A 491 0.48 -16.35 3.59
N LEU A 492 -0.55 -16.47 4.44
CA LEU A 492 -0.46 -17.28 5.65
C LEU A 492 -0.95 -18.71 5.38
N ARG A 493 -0.35 -19.70 6.06
CA ARG A 493 -0.85 -21.10 6.08
C ARG A 493 -2.35 -21.14 6.35
N LYS A 494 -2.78 -20.42 7.39
CA LYS A 494 -4.18 -20.35 7.84
C LYS A 494 -5.13 -19.85 6.75
N ASP A 495 -4.66 -19.09 5.77
CA ASP A 495 -5.47 -18.56 4.66
C ASP A 495 -5.53 -19.59 3.52
N LEU A 496 -4.38 -20.20 3.20
CA LEU A 496 -4.28 -21.28 2.21
C LEU A 496 -5.11 -22.51 2.60
N GLU A 497 -5.16 -22.84 3.89
CA GLU A 497 -6.00 -23.91 4.45
C GLU A 497 -7.51 -23.65 4.28
N CYS A 498 -7.93 -22.44 3.90
CA CYS A 498 -9.34 -22.10 3.66
C CYS A 498 -9.73 -22.11 2.17
N LEU A 499 -8.78 -22.26 1.25
CA LEU A 499 -9.08 -22.22 -0.18
C LEU A 499 -9.81 -23.50 -0.61
N PRO A 500 -10.93 -23.38 -1.36
CA PRO A 500 -11.68 -24.52 -1.83
C PRO A 500 -10.98 -25.18 -3.03
N LEU A 501 -10.74 -26.47 -2.95
CA LEU A 501 -10.11 -27.27 -4.00
C LEU A 501 -11.12 -28.28 -4.51
N PHE A 502 -11.57 -28.13 -5.76
CA PHE A 502 -12.59 -28.97 -6.39
C PHE A 502 -11.92 -30.15 -7.11
N ALA A 503 -11.39 -31.08 -6.33
CA ALA A 503 -10.58 -32.20 -6.84
C ALA A 503 -11.28 -33.03 -7.93
N GLN A 504 -12.60 -33.13 -7.89
CA GLN A 504 -13.42 -33.82 -8.90
C GLN A 504 -13.28 -33.26 -10.33
N PHE A 505 -12.74 -32.05 -10.48
CA PHE A 505 -12.54 -31.41 -11.79
C PHE A 505 -11.06 -31.33 -12.18
N ILE A 506 -10.19 -32.07 -11.48
CA ILE A 506 -8.74 -32.06 -11.69
C ILE A 506 -8.27 -33.48 -11.92
N ASN A 507 -7.57 -33.69 -13.03
CA ASN A 507 -6.96 -34.97 -13.37
C ASN A 507 -5.44 -34.90 -13.10
N ASN A 508 -4.63 -35.65 -13.84
CA ASN A 508 -3.17 -35.60 -13.70
C ASN A 508 -2.56 -34.23 -14.07
N SER A 509 -3.26 -33.42 -14.87
CA SER A 509 -2.90 -32.06 -15.24
C SER A 509 -4.05 -31.08 -14.92
N PHE A 510 -3.73 -29.79 -14.85
CA PHE A 510 -4.69 -28.72 -14.61
C PHE A 510 -4.94 -27.90 -15.88
N ASP A 511 -6.20 -27.77 -16.27
CA ASP A 511 -6.68 -26.82 -17.29
C ASP A 511 -7.73 -25.90 -16.65
N GLU A 512 -7.38 -24.63 -16.48
CA GLU A 512 -8.28 -23.66 -15.86
C GLU A 512 -9.57 -23.47 -16.67
N LYS A 513 -9.55 -23.58 -18.01
CA LYS A 513 -10.74 -23.39 -18.84
C LYS A 513 -11.76 -24.51 -18.59
N PHE A 514 -11.30 -25.76 -18.55
CA PHE A 514 -12.12 -26.90 -18.18
C PHE A 514 -12.62 -26.78 -16.72
N TYR A 515 -11.75 -26.40 -15.80
CA TYR A 515 -12.09 -26.22 -14.39
C TYR A 515 -13.20 -25.18 -14.19
N LEU A 516 -13.07 -24.01 -14.80
CA LEU A 516 -14.07 -22.94 -14.77
C LEU A 516 -15.41 -23.36 -15.37
N LYS A 517 -15.40 -24.08 -16.50
CA LYS A 517 -16.61 -24.60 -17.16
C LYS A 517 -17.40 -25.51 -16.23
N ASN A 518 -16.73 -26.46 -15.56
CA ASN A 518 -17.39 -27.39 -14.64
C ASN A 518 -17.89 -26.73 -13.36
N LEU A 519 -17.25 -25.64 -12.93
CA LEU A 519 -17.73 -24.81 -11.83
C LEU A 519 -18.87 -23.86 -12.23
N GLY A 520 -19.25 -23.80 -13.50
CA GLY A 520 -20.25 -22.84 -13.99
C GLY A 520 -19.79 -21.38 -13.86
N ILE A 521 -18.47 -21.14 -13.87
CA ILE A 521 -17.88 -19.80 -13.81
C ILE A 521 -17.42 -19.37 -15.19
N GLU A 522 -17.94 -18.25 -15.66
CA GLU A 522 -17.48 -17.61 -16.89
C GLU A 522 -16.43 -16.54 -16.55
N LYS A 523 -15.20 -16.74 -17.01
CA LYS A 523 -14.20 -15.68 -17.01
C LYS A 523 -14.53 -14.71 -18.15
N LYS A 524 -15.19 -13.61 -17.81
CA LYS A 524 -15.34 -12.49 -18.74
C LYS A 524 -13.99 -11.79 -18.85
N THR A 525 -13.24 -12.14 -19.89
CA THR A 525 -12.28 -11.21 -20.45
C THR A 525 -13.08 -9.95 -20.77
N LEU A 526 -12.64 -8.78 -20.31
CA LEU A 526 -13.16 -7.51 -20.81
C LEU A 526 -12.79 -7.43 -22.29
N ASN A 527 -13.54 -8.13 -23.14
CA ASN A 527 -13.59 -7.90 -24.57
C ASN A 527 -14.29 -6.55 -24.74
N ILE A 528 -13.52 -5.48 -24.60
CA ILE A 528 -13.95 -4.13 -24.97
C ILE A 528 -14.01 -4.00 -26.51
N SER A 529 -13.55 -5.02 -27.24
CA SER A 529 -13.83 -5.24 -28.64
C SER A 529 -15.17 -5.95 -28.84
N GLN A 530 -16.28 -5.24 -28.59
CA GLN A 530 -17.56 -5.37 -29.30
C GLN A 530 -18.66 -4.57 -28.58
N SER A 531 -18.68 -3.27 -28.80
CA SER A 531 -19.96 -2.56 -28.92
C SER A 531 -19.84 -1.50 -29.98
N GLY A 532 -20.16 -1.87 -31.22
CA GLY A 532 -20.48 -0.90 -32.25
C GLY A 532 -21.58 0.03 -31.71
N LYS A 533 -21.39 1.35 -31.94
CA LYS A 533 -22.36 2.44 -31.77
C LYS A 533 -22.60 3.04 -30.37
N THR A 534 -21.85 2.71 -29.32
CA THR A 534 -21.82 3.55 -28.10
C THR A 534 -20.42 3.78 -27.56
N MET A 535 -20.11 5.05 -27.26
CA MET A 535 -18.79 5.53 -26.85
C MET A 535 -18.49 5.13 -25.40
N HIS A 536 -17.55 4.21 -25.18
CA HIS A 536 -17.26 3.74 -23.84
C HIS A 536 -16.12 4.49 -23.15
N ILE A 537 -15.04 4.90 -23.84
CA ILE A 537 -13.80 5.36 -23.19
C ILE A 537 -13.20 6.57 -23.92
N ALA A 538 -12.88 7.65 -23.21
CA ALA A 538 -12.15 8.79 -23.75
C ALA A 538 -10.96 9.15 -22.85
N CYS A 539 -9.83 9.55 -23.44
CA CYS A 539 -8.66 10.03 -22.71
C CYS A 539 -8.59 11.56 -22.74
N LEU A 540 -8.46 12.22 -21.57
CA LEU A 540 -8.26 13.68 -21.49
C LEU A 540 -6.79 14.00 -21.23
N LEU A 541 -6.10 14.43 -22.28
CA LEU A 541 -4.64 14.57 -22.27
C LEU A 541 -4.21 15.91 -21.65
N ALA A 542 -3.28 15.81 -20.69
CA ALA A 542 -2.73 16.96 -19.96
C ALA A 542 -1.47 17.55 -20.65
N LEU A 543 -1.01 18.69 -20.13
CA LEU A 543 0.10 19.51 -20.66
C LEU A 543 1.43 18.80 -20.96
N GLY A 544 2.00 18.09 -19.98
CA GLY A 544 3.46 17.89 -19.94
C GLY A 544 3.99 16.79 -20.85
N ASP A 545 3.15 15.82 -21.21
CA ASP A 545 3.64 14.48 -21.60
C ASP A 545 2.76 13.85 -22.69
N ASN A 546 2.05 14.70 -23.43
CA ASN A 546 1.02 14.32 -24.39
C ASN A 546 1.59 13.40 -25.50
N LEU A 547 2.86 13.63 -25.89
CA LEU A 547 3.58 12.79 -26.85
C LEU A 547 3.72 11.34 -26.39
N ILE A 548 4.10 11.10 -25.13
CA ILE A 548 4.24 9.74 -24.57
C ILE A 548 2.91 9.00 -24.69
N THR A 549 1.81 9.67 -24.38
CA THR A 549 0.49 9.08 -24.44
C THR A 549 0.06 8.74 -25.84
N ILE A 550 0.17 9.70 -26.75
CA ILE A 550 -0.19 9.49 -28.16
C ILE A 550 0.66 8.36 -28.74
N SER A 551 1.95 8.28 -28.37
CA SER A 551 2.82 7.15 -28.74
C SER A 551 2.27 5.80 -28.28
N LEU A 552 1.90 5.67 -26.99
CA LEU A 552 1.38 4.41 -26.44
C LEU A 552 0.00 4.06 -27.01
N LEU A 553 -0.89 5.04 -27.16
CA LEU A 553 -2.23 4.81 -27.72
C LEU A 553 -2.18 4.49 -29.22
N LYS A 554 -1.19 5.00 -29.97
CA LYS A 554 -0.98 4.65 -31.39
C LYS A 554 -0.72 3.17 -31.55
N GLU A 555 0.10 2.59 -30.68
CA GLU A 555 0.40 1.16 -30.69
C GLU A 555 -0.88 0.34 -30.50
N ILE A 556 -1.72 0.73 -29.54
CA ILE A 556 -3.02 0.10 -29.28
C ILE A 556 -3.97 0.24 -30.48
N ALA A 557 -4.15 1.46 -30.99
CA ALA A 557 -5.02 1.74 -32.12
C ALA A 557 -4.60 0.96 -33.38
N SER A 558 -3.29 0.85 -33.62
CA SER A 558 -2.74 0.08 -34.75
C SER A 558 -3.07 -1.41 -34.62
N LYS A 559 -2.97 -1.97 -33.41
CA LYS A 559 -3.28 -3.38 -33.14
C LYS A 559 -4.77 -3.69 -33.19
N GLN A 560 -5.62 -2.77 -32.74
CA GLN A 560 -7.08 -2.91 -32.80
C GLN A 560 -7.67 -2.62 -34.19
N GLN A 561 -6.86 -2.11 -35.13
CA GLN A 561 -7.28 -1.73 -36.49
C GLN A 561 -8.48 -0.75 -36.52
N GLN A 562 -8.64 0.05 -35.48
CA GLN A 562 -9.71 1.05 -35.36
C GLN A 562 -9.19 2.34 -34.73
N PRO A 563 -9.65 3.51 -35.18
CA PRO A 563 -9.25 4.78 -34.56
C PRO A 563 -9.75 4.89 -33.12
N LEU A 564 -8.89 5.35 -32.21
CA LEU A 564 -9.28 5.65 -30.83
C LEU A 564 -9.85 7.06 -30.71
N LYS A 565 -10.99 7.22 -30.04
CA LYS A 565 -11.57 8.54 -29.75
C LYS A 565 -10.86 9.19 -28.58
N ILE A 566 -10.38 10.43 -28.77
CA ILE A 566 -9.64 11.19 -27.76
C ILE A 566 -10.34 12.53 -27.52
N LEU A 567 -10.64 12.85 -26.26
CA LEU A 567 -11.02 14.22 -25.88
C LEU A 567 -9.74 15.01 -25.59
N GLY A 568 -9.30 15.83 -26.54
CA GLY A 568 -8.00 16.48 -26.47
C GLY A 568 -8.09 18.00 -26.46
N THR A 569 -6.92 18.61 -26.64
CA THR A 569 -6.75 20.03 -26.95
C THR A 569 -6.28 20.19 -28.40
N ARG A 570 -6.23 21.42 -28.97
CA ARG A 570 -5.57 21.60 -30.27
C ARG A 570 -4.09 21.19 -30.25
N LEU A 571 -3.40 21.31 -29.11
CA LEU A 571 -2.04 20.77 -28.96
C LEU A 571 -1.98 19.26 -29.15
N THR A 572 -3.02 18.53 -28.73
CA THR A 572 -3.12 17.09 -28.94
C THR A 572 -3.16 16.75 -30.42
N LEU A 573 -3.97 17.49 -31.18
CA LEU A 573 -4.05 17.33 -32.63
C LEU A 573 -2.72 17.70 -33.31
N LYS A 574 -2.07 18.78 -32.88
CA LYS A 574 -0.74 19.19 -33.41
C LYS A 574 0.32 18.13 -33.17
N ILE A 575 0.36 17.52 -31.98
CA ILE A 575 1.29 16.43 -31.67
C ILE A 575 0.96 15.20 -32.53
N ALA A 576 -0.30 14.80 -32.65
CA ALA A 576 -0.67 13.66 -33.48
C ALA A 576 -0.22 13.83 -34.95
N LYS A 577 -0.37 15.06 -35.50
CA LYS A 577 0.13 15.44 -36.83
C LYS A 577 1.66 15.43 -36.92
N LEU A 578 2.35 16.03 -35.95
CA LEU A 578 3.82 16.01 -35.89
C LEU A 578 4.35 14.56 -35.90
N LEU A 579 3.67 13.64 -35.20
CA LEU A 579 4.03 12.22 -35.13
C LEU A 579 3.49 11.38 -36.30
N GLU A 580 2.77 11.99 -37.24
CA GLU A 580 2.11 11.37 -38.40
C GLU A 580 1.23 10.18 -38.02
N CYS A 581 0.43 10.37 -36.97
CA CYS A 581 -0.39 9.30 -36.39
C CYS A 581 -1.86 9.69 -36.16
N GLU A 582 -2.28 10.87 -36.62
CA GLU A 582 -3.65 11.36 -36.50
C GLU A 582 -4.69 10.42 -37.13
N LYS A 583 -4.33 9.65 -38.16
CA LYS A 583 -5.20 8.62 -38.76
C LYS A 583 -5.64 7.52 -37.78
N HIS A 584 -4.87 7.31 -36.71
CA HIS A 584 -5.18 6.33 -35.67
C HIS A 584 -6.13 6.87 -34.60
N PHE A 585 -6.57 8.12 -34.71
CA PHE A 585 -7.35 8.79 -33.69
C PHE A 585 -8.50 9.59 -34.26
N GLU A 586 -9.64 9.57 -33.58
CA GLU A 586 -10.69 10.55 -33.75
C GLU A 586 -10.58 11.56 -32.60
N ILE A 587 -9.75 12.59 -32.81
CA ILE A 587 -9.45 13.61 -31.79
C ILE A 587 -10.52 14.69 -31.82
N ILE A 588 -11.21 14.87 -30.71
CA ILE A 588 -12.17 15.95 -30.48
C ILE A 588 -11.47 17.02 -29.65
N PRO A 589 -11.00 18.13 -30.24
CA PRO A 589 -10.36 19.21 -29.50
C PRO A 589 -11.42 20.02 -28.74
N LEU A 590 -11.44 19.88 -27.42
CA LEU A 590 -12.36 20.63 -26.55
C LEU A 590 -11.83 22.01 -26.16
N PHE A 591 -10.50 22.16 -26.14
CA PHE A 591 -9.84 23.38 -25.69
C PHE A 591 -8.73 23.78 -26.67
N GLU A 592 -8.53 25.09 -26.84
CA GLU A 592 -7.46 25.66 -27.67
C GLU A 592 -6.09 25.29 -27.09
N ASN A 593 -5.89 25.68 -25.85
CA ASN A 593 -4.71 25.40 -25.08
C ASN A 593 -5.08 24.51 -23.89
N VAL A 594 -4.24 24.56 -22.89
CA VAL A 594 -4.31 23.72 -21.72
C VAL A 594 -5.43 24.25 -20.84
N PRO A 595 -6.41 23.43 -20.48
CA PRO A 595 -7.58 23.93 -19.78
C PRO A 595 -7.17 24.57 -18.45
N ALA A 596 -7.83 25.67 -18.09
CA ALA A 596 -7.48 26.47 -16.91
C ALA A 596 -7.55 25.68 -15.60
N PHE A 597 -8.39 24.64 -15.53
CA PHE A 597 -8.44 23.73 -14.37
C PHE A 597 -7.20 22.82 -14.24
N TYR A 598 -6.27 22.83 -15.21
CA TYR A 598 -4.93 22.24 -15.08
C TYR A 598 -3.90 23.20 -14.47
N ASP A 599 -4.15 24.52 -14.47
CA ASP A 599 -3.24 25.54 -13.94
C ASP A 599 -4.02 26.69 -13.27
N LEU A 600 -4.72 26.34 -12.19
CA LEU A 600 -5.52 27.26 -11.38
C LEU A 600 -4.72 28.49 -10.90
N LYS A 601 -3.43 28.31 -10.59
CA LYS A 601 -2.57 29.37 -10.09
C LYS A 601 -2.28 30.43 -11.15
N LYS A 602 -2.09 30.04 -12.42
CA LYS A 602 -1.80 30.98 -13.51
C LYS A 602 -3.04 31.48 -14.24
N GLN A 603 -4.07 30.65 -14.38
CA GLN A 603 -5.24 30.97 -15.21
C GLN A 603 -6.49 31.38 -14.42
N GLY A 604 -6.46 31.22 -13.09
CA GLY A 604 -7.53 31.66 -12.19
C GLY A 604 -8.71 30.69 -12.08
N VAL A 605 -9.48 30.85 -10.99
CA VAL A 605 -10.59 29.95 -10.61
C VAL A 605 -11.79 30.06 -11.56
N PHE A 606 -12.08 31.27 -12.05
CA PHE A 606 -13.23 31.52 -12.92
C PHE A 606 -13.12 30.79 -14.27
N LEU A 607 -11.97 30.93 -14.96
CA LEU A 607 -11.71 30.20 -16.21
C LEU A 607 -11.70 28.69 -15.95
N ALA A 608 -11.10 28.23 -14.85
CA ALA A 608 -11.08 26.82 -14.50
C ALA A 608 -12.48 26.22 -14.33
N MET A 609 -13.40 26.95 -13.68
CA MET A 609 -14.79 26.54 -13.54
C MET A 609 -15.52 26.50 -14.89
N LYS A 610 -15.30 27.52 -15.74
CA LYS A 610 -15.86 27.56 -17.11
C LYS A 610 -15.42 26.36 -17.93
N ASP A 611 -14.12 26.06 -17.95
CA ASP A 611 -13.55 24.93 -18.68
C ASP A 611 -14.06 23.59 -18.13
N PHE A 612 -14.24 23.48 -16.82
CA PHE A 612 -14.79 22.29 -16.18
C PHE A 612 -16.26 22.04 -16.59
N LEU A 613 -17.10 23.08 -16.60
CA LEU A 613 -18.48 22.98 -17.06
C LEU A 613 -18.56 22.62 -18.55
N TRP A 614 -17.66 23.17 -19.37
CA TRP A 614 -17.57 22.80 -20.78
C TRP A 614 -17.22 21.31 -20.93
N LEU A 615 -16.24 20.81 -20.19
CA LEU A 615 -15.89 19.38 -20.20
C LEU A 615 -17.10 18.48 -19.87
N LEU A 616 -17.88 18.82 -18.84
CA LEU A 616 -19.10 18.08 -18.50
C LEU A 616 -20.14 18.12 -19.63
N LYS A 617 -20.32 19.28 -20.28
CA LYS A 617 -21.20 19.43 -21.44
C LYS A 617 -20.73 18.56 -22.61
N ALA A 618 -19.43 18.50 -22.86
CA ALA A 618 -18.84 17.66 -23.91
C ALA A 618 -19.01 16.16 -23.61
N ILE A 619 -18.77 15.73 -22.37
CA ILE A 619 -19.00 14.35 -21.91
C ILE A 619 -20.44 13.91 -22.20
N LYS A 620 -21.42 14.77 -21.84
CA LYS A 620 -22.84 14.51 -22.11
C LYS A 620 -23.15 14.50 -23.61
N LYS A 621 -22.67 15.50 -24.36
CA LYS A 621 -22.86 15.63 -25.82
C LYS A 621 -22.37 14.40 -26.58
N HIS A 622 -21.20 13.89 -26.20
CA HIS A 622 -20.55 12.76 -26.86
C HIS A 622 -20.96 11.40 -26.26
N LYS A 623 -21.89 11.36 -25.31
CA LYS A 623 -22.39 10.14 -24.65
C LYS A 623 -21.25 9.27 -24.06
N ILE A 624 -20.23 9.92 -23.49
CA ILE A 624 -19.06 9.23 -22.90
C ILE A 624 -19.50 8.55 -21.60
N LYS A 625 -19.25 7.25 -21.49
CA LYS A 625 -19.61 6.45 -20.31
C LYS A 625 -18.47 6.29 -19.31
N HIS A 626 -17.22 6.42 -19.74
CA HIS A 626 -16.03 6.27 -18.91
C HIS A 626 -14.89 7.19 -19.37
N LEU A 627 -14.17 7.81 -18.44
CA LEU A 627 -13.04 8.69 -18.73
C LEU A 627 -11.71 8.07 -18.25
N VAL A 628 -10.66 8.22 -19.04
CA VAL A 628 -9.31 7.82 -18.68
C VAL A 628 -8.51 9.09 -18.48
N LEU A 629 -7.98 9.25 -17.26
CA LEU A 629 -7.14 10.39 -16.92
C LEU A 629 -5.74 9.89 -16.65
N GLU A 630 -4.76 10.56 -17.23
CA GLU A 630 -3.36 10.13 -17.20
C GLU A 630 -2.60 10.54 -15.94
N LYS A 631 -3.27 11.25 -15.03
CA LYS A 631 -2.74 11.68 -13.75
C LYS A 631 -3.83 11.55 -12.70
N GLN A 632 -3.47 10.98 -11.56
CA GLN A 632 -4.37 10.89 -10.42
C GLN A 632 -4.15 12.08 -9.48
N ASP A 633 -4.98 13.11 -9.64
CA ASP A 633 -4.98 14.31 -8.78
C ASP A 633 -6.39 14.79 -8.45
N PHE A 634 -6.50 16.00 -7.88
CA PHE A 634 -7.78 16.57 -7.46
C PHE A 634 -8.82 16.60 -8.60
N ARG A 635 -8.40 16.69 -9.87
CA ARG A 635 -9.30 16.71 -11.03
C ARG A 635 -9.98 15.37 -11.21
N SER A 636 -9.22 14.28 -11.10
CA SER A 636 -9.77 12.93 -11.16
C SER A 636 -10.77 12.67 -10.04
N ALA A 637 -10.52 13.20 -8.83
CA ALA A 637 -11.48 13.13 -7.72
C ALA A 637 -12.74 13.97 -7.99
N SER A 638 -12.62 15.15 -8.60
CA SER A 638 -13.76 16.01 -8.94
C SER A 638 -14.61 15.44 -10.06
N LEU A 639 -14.00 14.96 -11.15
CA LEU A 639 -14.71 14.39 -12.30
C LEU A 639 -15.32 13.01 -11.97
N ALA A 640 -14.72 12.24 -11.06
CA ALA A 640 -15.24 10.93 -10.63
C ALA A 640 -16.63 10.99 -9.97
N LYS A 641 -17.06 12.19 -9.55
CA LYS A 641 -18.43 12.42 -9.07
C LYS A 641 -19.47 12.40 -10.19
N PHE A 642 -19.07 12.65 -11.43
CA PHE A 642 -19.97 12.83 -12.57
C PHE A 642 -19.89 11.71 -13.61
N ILE A 643 -18.72 11.07 -13.75
CA ILE A 643 -18.49 9.99 -14.70
C ILE A 643 -17.49 8.99 -14.09
N PRO A 644 -17.62 7.67 -14.34
CA PRO A 644 -16.58 6.70 -14.00
C PRO A 644 -15.22 7.09 -14.59
N ILE A 645 -14.15 6.96 -13.78
CA ILE A 645 -12.78 7.33 -14.18
C ILE A 645 -11.80 6.21 -13.86
N THR A 646 -10.88 5.95 -14.78
CA THR A 646 -9.63 5.21 -14.48
C THR A 646 -8.45 6.16 -14.48
N THR A 647 -7.58 6.01 -13.48
CA THR A 647 -6.33 6.78 -13.33
C THR A 647 -5.13 5.85 -13.12
N PRO A 648 -3.91 6.30 -13.45
CA PRO A 648 -2.69 5.54 -13.21
C PRO A 648 -2.43 5.26 -11.73
N ASN A 649 -1.57 4.27 -11.47
CA ASN A 649 -1.14 3.86 -10.13
C ASN A 649 -0.13 4.86 -9.53
N LYS A 650 -0.46 5.49 -8.39
CA LYS A 650 0.42 6.47 -7.72
C LYS A 650 1.76 5.91 -7.25
N GLU A 651 1.89 4.60 -7.08
CA GLU A 651 3.13 3.98 -6.61
C GLU A 651 4.19 3.89 -7.72
N ILE A 652 3.78 3.99 -8.99
CA ILE A 652 4.68 3.89 -10.14
C ILE A 652 5.14 5.28 -10.55
N LYS A 653 6.40 5.58 -10.22
CA LYS A 653 7.02 6.88 -10.49
C LYS A 653 7.25 7.14 -11.98
N ASN A 654 7.72 6.14 -12.74
CA ASN A 654 8.04 6.32 -14.15
C ASN A 654 6.76 6.41 -15.00
N VAL A 655 6.63 7.49 -15.78
CA VAL A 655 5.41 7.82 -16.52
C VAL A 655 5.12 6.86 -17.67
N TYR A 656 6.15 6.32 -18.35
CA TYR A 656 5.96 5.30 -19.37
C TYR A 656 5.37 4.03 -18.76
N GLN A 657 6.00 3.50 -17.71
CA GLN A 657 5.55 2.28 -17.02
C GLN A 657 4.14 2.44 -16.47
N ASN A 658 3.86 3.59 -15.85
CA ASN A 658 2.57 3.85 -15.23
C ASN A 658 1.43 3.93 -16.26
N ARG A 659 1.69 4.56 -17.41
CA ARG A 659 0.72 4.65 -18.51
C ARG A 659 0.58 3.34 -19.27
N GLN A 660 1.66 2.58 -19.44
CA GLN A 660 1.59 1.22 -19.99
C GLN A 660 0.66 0.37 -19.14
N GLU A 661 0.85 0.33 -17.81
CA GLU A 661 -0.03 -0.41 -16.91
C GLU A 661 -1.49 0.06 -17.01
N LEU A 662 -1.70 1.39 -16.97
CA LEU A 662 -3.02 1.99 -17.12
C LEU A 662 -3.71 1.52 -18.41
N PHE A 663 -3.05 1.65 -19.55
CA PHE A 663 -3.62 1.31 -20.85
C PHE A 663 -3.71 -0.21 -21.05
N SER A 664 -2.83 -1.01 -20.47
CA SER A 664 -2.96 -2.47 -20.43
C SER A 664 -4.22 -2.89 -19.68
N GLN A 665 -4.51 -2.28 -18.54
CA GLN A 665 -5.74 -2.54 -17.78
C GLN A 665 -7.00 -2.15 -18.56
N ILE A 666 -6.93 -1.06 -19.35
CA ILE A 666 -8.08 -0.53 -20.07
C ILE A 666 -8.34 -1.26 -21.38
N TYR A 667 -7.30 -1.53 -22.16
CA TYR A 667 -7.43 -2.04 -23.52
C TYR A 667 -7.03 -3.51 -23.66
N GLY A 668 -6.64 -4.17 -22.56
CA GLY A 668 -6.16 -5.56 -22.58
C GLY A 668 -4.87 -5.74 -23.39
N TYR A 669 -4.13 -4.65 -23.62
CA TYR A 669 -2.95 -4.65 -24.48
C TYR A 669 -1.68 -4.83 -23.66
N VAL A 670 -0.86 -5.83 -23.97
CA VAL A 670 0.47 -5.98 -23.38
C VAL A 670 1.44 -5.19 -24.23
N PHE A 671 2.04 -4.14 -23.66
CA PHE A 671 3.09 -3.39 -24.35
C PHE A 671 4.35 -4.24 -24.42
N ASP A 672 4.78 -4.52 -25.65
CA ASP A 672 6.14 -4.95 -25.85
C ASP A 672 7.03 -3.74 -25.52
N ASN A 673 8.04 -3.95 -24.68
CA ASN A 673 9.11 -2.97 -24.48
C ASN A 673 10.30 -3.40 -25.35
N PRO A 674 10.22 -3.38 -26.70
CA PRO A 674 11.37 -3.71 -27.50
C PRO A 674 12.46 -2.73 -27.12
N LEU A 675 13.54 -3.28 -26.55
CA LEU A 675 14.77 -2.55 -26.37
C LEU A 675 15.15 -2.04 -27.74
N TYR A 676 15.06 -0.74 -27.96
CA TYR A 676 15.75 -0.12 -29.09
C TYR A 676 17.21 0.01 -28.64
N PRO A 677 18.14 -0.83 -29.13
CA PRO A 677 19.53 -0.72 -28.74
C PRO A 677 20.05 0.59 -29.31
N MET A 678 20.25 1.59 -28.45
CA MET A 678 20.94 2.81 -28.84
C MET A 678 22.40 2.47 -29.13
N SER A 679 22.79 2.48 -30.40
CA SER A 679 24.18 2.27 -30.82
C SER A 679 24.64 3.51 -31.55
N VAL A 680 25.57 4.22 -30.92
CA VAL A 680 26.18 5.44 -31.44
C VAL A 680 27.56 5.07 -32.01
N LYS A 681 27.63 4.08 -32.90
CA LYS A 681 28.92 3.69 -33.51
C LYS A 681 29.26 4.69 -34.63
N ASN A 682 30.28 5.51 -34.41
CA ASN A 682 30.81 6.50 -35.37
C ASN A 682 29.74 7.48 -35.91
N PRO A 683 29.05 8.24 -35.04
CA PRO A 683 28.11 9.25 -35.52
C PRO A 683 28.85 10.30 -36.35
N LYS A 684 28.24 10.79 -37.41
CA LYS A 684 28.79 11.88 -38.23
C LYS A 684 28.07 13.20 -37.97
N LYS A 685 26.76 13.15 -37.70
CA LYS A 685 25.89 14.32 -37.50
C LYS A 685 25.32 14.34 -36.09
N ILE A 686 25.63 15.38 -35.32
CA ILE A 686 25.13 15.58 -33.96
C ILE A 686 24.24 16.81 -33.91
N LEU A 687 23.04 16.67 -33.37
CA LEU A 687 22.12 17.78 -33.15
C LEU A 687 22.11 18.16 -31.67
N ILE A 688 22.38 19.42 -31.35
CA ILE A 688 22.42 19.92 -29.97
C ILE A 688 21.31 20.96 -29.78
N ASN A 689 20.46 20.73 -28.77
CA ASN A 689 19.55 21.73 -28.23
C ASN A 689 19.94 22.08 -26.79
N PRO A 690 20.53 23.27 -26.54
CA PRO A 690 20.87 23.71 -25.20
C PRO A 690 19.67 24.24 -24.40
N PHE A 691 18.52 24.48 -25.05
CA PHE A 691 17.35 25.10 -24.45
C PHE A 691 16.35 24.09 -23.90
N THR A 692 15.68 24.49 -22.82
CA THR A 692 14.51 23.83 -22.25
C THR A 692 13.46 24.87 -21.92
N ARG A 693 12.25 24.43 -21.58
CA ARG A 693 11.17 25.33 -21.14
C ARG A 693 11.52 26.19 -19.91
N GLU A 694 12.37 25.69 -19.00
CA GLU A 694 12.78 26.42 -17.79
C GLU A 694 14.24 26.84 -17.94
N ASN A 695 14.53 28.14 -18.01
CA ASN A 695 15.89 28.65 -18.24
C ASN A 695 16.96 28.07 -17.30
N ASN A 696 16.62 27.77 -16.05
CA ASN A 696 17.54 27.17 -15.07
C ASN A 696 17.87 25.69 -15.33
N ARG A 697 17.25 25.06 -16.33
CA ARG A 697 17.55 23.68 -16.79
C ARG A 697 18.25 23.65 -18.15
N ASN A 698 18.52 24.81 -18.75
CA ASN A 698 19.28 24.89 -20.00
C ASN A 698 20.72 24.38 -19.79
N ILE A 699 21.34 23.88 -20.86
CA ILE A 699 22.78 23.65 -20.86
C ILE A 699 23.46 25.01 -20.70
N SER A 700 24.19 25.20 -19.61
CA SER A 700 24.93 26.44 -19.37
C SER A 700 25.91 26.70 -20.52
N LEU A 701 26.21 27.96 -20.79
CA LEU A 701 27.17 28.33 -21.86
C LEU A 701 28.54 27.66 -21.63
N GLU A 702 28.99 27.61 -20.38
CA GLU A 702 30.24 26.94 -20.00
C GLU A 702 30.21 25.46 -20.37
N HIS A 703 29.15 24.73 -19.99
CA HIS A 703 29.04 23.31 -20.30
C HIS A 703 28.79 23.06 -21.79
N LEU A 704 28.10 23.96 -22.49
CA LEU A 704 27.92 23.88 -23.94
C LEU A 704 29.27 23.99 -24.65
N LYS A 705 30.13 24.94 -24.25
CA LYS A 705 31.51 25.05 -24.79
C LYS A 705 32.33 23.79 -24.55
N ILE A 706 32.20 23.15 -23.38
CA ILE A 706 32.84 21.86 -23.09
C ILE A 706 32.32 20.77 -24.04
N VAL A 707 31.00 20.68 -24.23
CA VAL A 707 30.38 19.72 -25.16
C VAL A 707 30.87 19.95 -26.59
N LEU A 708 30.89 21.20 -27.08
CA LEU A 708 31.38 21.55 -28.41
C LEU A 708 32.87 21.21 -28.58
N LYS A 709 33.69 21.50 -27.57
CA LYS A 709 35.12 21.15 -27.56
C LYS A 709 35.33 19.64 -27.68
N LEU A 710 34.61 18.83 -26.90
CA LEU A 710 34.71 17.37 -26.94
C LEU A 710 34.18 16.77 -28.25
N LEU A 711 33.21 17.43 -28.90
CA LEU A 711 32.58 16.97 -30.14
C LEU A 711 33.15 17.63 -31.41
N LYS A 712 34.24 18.39 -31.30
CA LYS A 712 34.88 19.11 -32.41
C LYS A 712 35.14 18.25 -33.67
N PRO A 713 35.45 16.93 -33.58
CA PRO A 713 35.65 16.10 -34.77
C PRO A 713 34.37 15.82 -35.60
N PHE A 714 33.18 16.11 -35.07
CA PHE A 714 31.89 15.74 -35.66
C PHE A 714 31.19 16.93 -36.33
N CYS A 715 30.27 16.65 -37.26
CA CYS A 715 29.40 17.68 -37.83
C CYS A 715 28.30 18.02 -36.82
N VAL A 716 28.50 19.09 -36.06
CA VAL A 716 27.56 19.57 -35.04
C VAL A 716 26.59 20.59 -35.64
N THR A 717 25.30 20.34 -35.47
CA THR A 717 24.21 21.32 -35.68
C THR A 717 23.73 21.85 -34.33
N LEU A 718 23.84 23.16 -34.10
CA LEU A 718 23.36 23.82 -32.89
C LEU A 718 22.02 24.51 -33.14
N LEU A 719 21.01 24.17 -32.32
CA LEU A 719 19.72 24.86 -32.29
C LEU A 719 19.78 26.05 -31.34
N ASP A 720 19.39 27.22 -31.83
CA ASP A 720 19.30 28.44 -31.04
C ASP A 720 18.01 29.20 -31.31
N PHE A 721 16.92 28.74 -30.68
CA PHE A 721 15.59 29.29 -30.85
C PHE A 721 15.47 30.77 -30.46
N GLU A 722 16.39 31.25 -29.62
CA GLU A 722 16.36 32.58 -29.03
C GLU A 722 17.52 33.47 -29.49
N GLU A 723 18.37 32.99 -30.41
CA GLU A 723 19.56 33.68 -30.92
C GLU A 723 20.55 34.13 -29.82
N ARG A 724 20.57 33.44 -28.66
CA ARG A 724 21.44 33.80 -27.52
C ARG A 724 22.91 33.42 -27.72
N TYR A 725 23.19 32.54 -28.68
CA TYR A 725 24.47 31.91 -28.97
C TYR A 725 24.92 32.15 -30.41
N ALA A 726 24.45 33.22 -31.05
CA ALA A 726 24.86 33.59 -32.41
C ALA A 726 26.39 33.69 -32.59
N PHE A 727 27.12 34.05 -31.52
CA PHE A 727 28.58 34.11 -31.51
C PHE A 727 29.29 32.74 -31.55
N LEU A 728 28.57 31.62 -31.33
CA LEU A 728 29.09 30.26 -31.48
C LEU A 728 28.94 29.72 -32.91
N LYS A 729 28.45 30.52 -33.86
CA LYS A 729 28.17 30.08 -35.24
C LYS A 729 29.40 29.49 -35.93
N ASP A 730 30.58 30.03 -35.66
CA ASP A 730 31.86 29.57 -36.24
C ASP A 730 32.47 28.38 -35.47
N GLU A 731 31.91 28.01 -34.32
CA GLU A 731 32.33 26.85 -33.52
C GLU A 731 31.59 25.55 -33.91
N VAL A 732 30.59 25.63 -34.79
CA VAL A 732 29.74 24.51 -35.20
C VAL A 732 29.61 24.42 -36.72
N ALA A 733 29.31 23.23 -37.25
CA ALA A 733 29.16 23.06 -38.69
C ALA A 733 27.88 23.74 -39.21
N HIS A 734 26.80 23.68 -38.44
CA HIS A 734 25.52 24.31 -38.77
C HIS A 734 24.92 25.01 -37.55
N TYR A 735 24.51 26.25 -37.73
CA TYR A 735 23.78 27.03 -36.74
C TYR A 735 22.35 27.29 -37.24
N ARG A 736 21.35 26.98 -36.43
CA ARG A 736 19.94 27.10 -36.79
C ARG A 736 19.19 27.95 -35.76
N ALA A 737 18.77 29.13 -36.19
CA ALA A 737 17.91 30.02 -35.40
C ALA A 737 16.45 29.91 -35.86
N LYS A 738 15.51 30.25 -34.96
CA LYS A 738 14.05 30.35 -35.26
C LYS A 738 13.46 29.12 -35.96
N THR A 739 14.00 27.93 -35.69
CA THR A 739 13.65 26.68 -36.34
C THR A 739 12.26 26.20 -35.91
N SER A 740 11.42 25.81 -36.87
CA SER A 740 10.08 25.29 -36.57
C SER A 740 10.14 23.88 -35.95
N LEU A 741 9.09 23.45 -35.25
CA LEU A 741 9.08 22.13 -34.62
C LEU A 741 9.15 20.97 -35.64
N GLU A 742 8.58 21.17 -36.83
CA GLU A 742 8.64 20.19 -37.92
C GLU A 742 10.07 20.10 -38.49
N GLU A 743 10.75 21.24 -38.64
CA GLU A 743 12.17 21.27 -39.01
C GLU A 743 13.03 20.57 -37.96
N VAL A 744 12.79 20.82 -36.67
CA VAL A 744 13.52 20.13 -35.59
C VAL A 744 13.30 18.62 -35.63
N LYS A 745 12.07 18.15 -35.90
CA LYS A 745 11.79 16.71 -36.10
C LYS A 745 12.62 16.15 -37.26
N ASN A 746 12.70 16.85 -38.39
CA ASN A 746 13.50 16.42 -39.54
C ASN A 746 15.01 16.41 -39.21
N LEU A 747 15.50 17.43 -38.50
CA LEU A 747 16.89 17.46 -38.04
C LEU A 747 17.20 16.29 -37.07
N ILE A 748 16.27 15.92 -36.18
CA ILE A 748 16.41 14.72 -35.33
C ILE A 748 16.48 13.47 -36.20
N LEU A 749 15.63 13.35 -37.23
CA LEU A 749 15.63 12.21 -38.14
C LEU A 749 16.95 12.09 -38.93
N GLU A 750 17.54 13.22 -39.32
CA GLU A 750 18.80 13.29 -40.06
C GLU A 750 20.05 13.14 -39.18
N SER A 751 19.92 13.38 -37.87
CA SER A 751 21.03 13.25 -36.92
C SER A 751 21.29 11.80 -36.51
N ASP A 752 22.55 11.49 -36.23
CA ASP A 752 22.98 10.21 -35.65
C ASP A 752 22.83 10.20 -34.12
N LEU A 753 22.88 11.39 -33.51
CA LEU A 753 22.72 11.61 -32.07
C LEU A 753 22.09 12.99 -31.80
N TYR A 754 21.02 13.00 -31.02
CA TYR A 754 20.46 14.22 -30.42
C TYR A 754 20.98 14.43 -28.99
N ILE A 755 21.40 15.65 -28.64
CA ILE A 755 21.85 16.02 -27.29
C ILE A 755 21.02 17.19 -26.78
N GLY A 756 20.45 17.06 -25.57
CA GLY A 756 19.70 18.16 -24.97
C GLY A 756 19.06 17.83 -23.62
N GLY A 757 18.40 18.82 -23.04
CA GLY A 757 17.64 18.70 -21.78
C GLY A 757 16.13 18.83 -21.93
N ASP A 758 15.62 19.18 -23.13
CA ASP A 758 14.20 19.40 -23.35
C ASP A 758 13.40 18.09 -23.37
N SER A 759 12.46 17.95 -22.44
CA SER A 759 11.69 16.72 -22.25
C SER A 759 10.89 16.33 -23.50
N PHE A 760 10.32 17.31 -24.21
CA PHE A 760 9.51 17.03 -25.39
C PHE A 760 10.37 16.45 -26.51
N LEU A 761 11.50 17.09 -26.82
CA LEU A 761 12.41 16.64 -27.88
C LEU A 761 13.10 15.31 -27.55
N ILE A 762 13.40 15.04 -26.28
CA ILE A 762 13.91 13.73 -25.83
C ILE A 762 12.90 12.63 -26.14
N HIS A 763 11.62 12.84 -25.82
CA HIS A 763 10.57 11.85 -26.12
C HIS A 763 10.29 11.75 -27.61
N LEU A 764 10.44 12.84 -28.37
CA LEU A 764 10.35 12.82 -29.81
C LEU A 764 11.47 11.97 -30.42
N ALA A 765 12.73 12.16 -29.99
CA ALA A 765 13.85 11.32 -30.43
C ALA A 765 13.63 9.84 -30.08
N TYR A 766 13.14 9.55 -28.87
CA TYR A 766 12.78 8.19 -28.45
C TYR A 766 11.68 7.58 -29.33
N TYR A 767 10.60 8.32 -29.60
CA TYR A 767 9.51 7.87 -30.47
C TYR A 767 9.98 7.58 -31.91
N LEU A 768 10.84 8.45 -32.45
CA LEU A 768 11.44 8.29 -33.77
C LEU A 768 12.51 7.19 -33.83
N LYS A 769 12.79 6.52 -32.70
CA LYS A 769 13.84 5.51 -32.55
C LYS A 769 15.21 6.05 -32.98
N LYS A 770 15.56 7.25 -32.53
CA LYS A 770 16.87 7.89 -32.76
C LYS A 770 17.69 7.87 -31.48
N ASN A 771 19.02 7.88 -31.63
CA ASN A 771 19.90 7.96 -30.47
C ASN A 771 19.80 9.35 -29.84
N TYR A 772 19.78 9.39 -28.52
CA TYR A 772 19.79 10.65 -27.78
C TYR A 772 20.67 10.56 -26.53
N PHE A 773 21.17 11.70 -26.09
CA PHE A 773 21.88 11.87 -24.84
C PHE A 773 21.24 12.98 -24.03
N ILE A 774 20.88 12.69 -22.78
CA ILE A 774 20.16 13.64 -21.93
C ILE A 774 21.13 14.41 -21.03
N PHE A 775 21.03 15.73 -21.03
CA PHE A 775 21.75 16.62 -20.14
C PHE A 775 20.80 17.17 -19.06
N PHE A 776 20.94 16.72 -17.81
CA PHE A 776 20.02 17.05 -16.71
C PHE A 776 20.65 17.98 -15.65
N TYR A 777 19.94 19.04 -15.25
CA TYR A 777 20.30 19.89 -14.09
C TYR A 777 19.39 19.71 -12.87
N ARG A 778 18.47 18.73 -12.90
CA ARG A 778 17.63 18.33 -11.76
C ARG A 778 17.33 16.84 -11.84
N ASP A 779 17.05 16.23 -10.69
CA ASP A 779 16.53 14.86 -10.65
C ASP A 779 15.08 14.84 -11.15
N ASN A 780 14.89 14.43 -12.40
CA ASN A 780 13.57 14.31 -13.05
C ASN A 780 13.42 12.93 -13.70
N ASP A 781 13.74 11.89 -12.93
CA ASP A 781 13.82 10.51 -13.41
C ASP A 781 12.44 9.92 -13.78
N ASP A 782 11.35 10.53 -13.32
CA ASP A 782 9.96 10.10 -13.54
C ASP A 782 9.58 10.10 -15.04
N PHE A 783 10.17 10.99 -15.84
CA PHE A 783 9.89 11.09 -17.28
C PHE A 783 10.90 10.34 -18.13
N MET A 784 11.92 9.73 -17.54
CA MET A 784 12.99 9.09 -18.29
C MET A 784 12.42 7.98 -19.20
N PRO A 785 12.78 7.95 -20.50
CA PRO A 785 12.40 6.85 -21.37
C PRO A 785 12.86 5.49 -20.79
N PRO A 786 12.14 4.39 -21.05
CA PRO A 786 12.46 3.08 -20.49
C PRO A 786 13.92 2.64 -20.72
N LYS A 787 14.57 2.14 -19.66
CA LYS A 787 15.95 1.58 -19.67
C LYS A 787 17.02 2.49 -20.30
N ASN A 788 17.00 3.80 -19.98
CA ASN A 788 17.99 4.74 -20.49
C ASN A 788 19.23 4.88 -19.57
N GLU A 789 20.43 4.66 -20.12
CA GLU A 789 21.72 4.88 -19.44
C GLU A 789 22.51 6.09 -20.02
N ASN A 790 21.98 6.68 -21.10
CA ASN A 790 22.58 7.74 -21.91
C ASN A 790 22.18 9.13 -21.39
N PHE A 791 22.59 9.43 -20.17
CA PHE A 791 22.39 10.75 -19.57
C PHE A 791 23.55 11.16 -18.66
N LEU A 792 23.64 12.47 -18.40
CA LEU A 792 24.48 13.07 -17.37
C LEU A 792 23.63 13.95 -16.45
N LYS A 793 23.80 13.77 -15.13
CA LYS A 793 23.22 14.65 -14.10
C LYS A 793 24.23 15.75 -13.76
N ALA A 794 24.24 16.80 -14.56
CA ALA A 794 25.20 17.91 -14.46
C ALA A 794 25.18 18.60 -13.09
N HIS A 795 24.02 18.70 -12.43
CA HIS A 795 23.92 19.25 -11.08
C HIS A 795 24.57 18.40 -9.98
N LYS A 796 25.02 17.18 -10.30
CA LYS A 796 25.72 16.26 -9.39
C LYS A 796 27.19 16.03 -9.77
N SER A 797 27.61 16.60 -10.90
CA SER A 797 28.96 16.45 -11.43
C SER A 797 29.91 17.38 -10.70
N HIS A 798 31.04 16.84 -10.23
CA HIS A 798 32.12 17.63 -9.64
C HIS A 798 33.10 18.15 -10.72
N SER A 799 33.18 17.46 -11.86
CA SER A 799 33.95 17.88 -13.04
C SER A 799 33.21 17.46 -14.32
N ILE A 800 32.51 18.42 -14.94
CA ILE A 800 31.65 18.17 -16.10
C ILE A 800 32.43 17.64 -17.29
N GLU A 801 33.63 18.18 -17.55
CA GLU A 801 34.48 17.74 -18.66
C GLU A 801 34.90 16.26 -18.50
N GLN A 802 35.31 15.84 -17.29
CA GLN A 802 35.71 14.46 -17.03
C GLN A 802 34.52 13.48 -17.10
N ASP A 803 33.39 13.86 -16.50
CA ASP A 803 32.18 13.03 -16.49
C ASP A 803 31.57 12.89 -17.89
N LEU A 804 31.56 13.97 -18.68
CA LEU A 804 31.18 13.93 -20.10
C LEU A 804 32.14 13.07 -20.90
N ALA A 805 33.46 13.24 -20.74
CA ALA A 805 34.44 12.45 -21.46
C ALA A 805 34.26 10.95 -21.20
N LYS A 806 33.99 10.57 -19.95
CA LYS A 806 33.70 9.17 -19.59
C LYS A 806 32.44 8.65 -20.27
N LYS A 807 31.35 9.42 -20.26
CA LYS A 807 30.08 9.05 -20.92
C LYS A 807 30.22 8.98 -22.45
N PHE A 808 30.93 9.93 -23.04
CA PHE A 808 31.18 10.01 -24.47
C PHE A 808 32.09 8.88 -24.98
N ARG A 809 33.12 8.47 -24.22
CA ARG A 809 33.89 7.24 -24.53
C ARG A 809 33.02 5.99 -24.54
N HIS A 810 32.12 5.86 -23.55
CA HIS A 810 31.19 4.73 -23.52
C HIS A 810 30.23 4.72 -24.72
N LEU A 811 29.90 5.89 -25.24
CA LEU A 811 29.10 6.08 -26.45
C LEU A 811 29.90 6.00 -27.75
N GLY A 812 31.23 5.85 -27.71
CA GLY A 812 32.07 5.86 -28.91
C GLY A 812 32.21 7.23 -29.58
N LEU A 813 32.06 8.31 -28.82
CA LEU A 813 32.24 9.69 -29.27
C LEU A 813 33.67 10.22 -29.02
N LEU A 814 34.48 9.51 -28.23
CA LEU A 814 35.86 9.89 -27.84
C LEU A 814 36.77 8.68 -27.78
#